data_AF-A0A503THR5-F1
#
_entry.id   AF-A0A503THR5-F1
#
_cell.length_a   1.000
_cell.length_b   1.000
_cell.length_c   1.000
_cell.angle_alpha   90.00
_cell.angle_beta   90.00
_cell.angle_gamma   90.00
#
_symmetry.space_group_name_H-M   'P 1'
#
loop_
_entity.id
_entity.type
_entity.pdbx_description
1 polymer ?
#
loop_
_entity_poly.entity_id
_entity_poly.type
_entity_poly.pdbx_seq_one_letter_code
_entity_poly.pdbx_strand_id
1 'polypeptide(L)'
;MTTHLMLSRRFAPLFWTQFLSAFNDNFLKNTLVFLILFTLAAGQAASLVTLAGAVFMAPFLLLSALGGEIADRFDKALIARRLKFAEIGAAAVAVVGIALSSIPVLMTALLMFGVISALFGPIKYGILPDHLERKELPRANAWIESATFAAILGGTIVGGVVSADGIGVAVFGPMMMILAVGCWFVSRYIPSTGSAAPNLVIDWNIFRSTWRQVSELRTDTRIWRAGLMTSWFWLIGAIVLSILPTLIKDQLGGNEIAVTAYLAVFAVSIAIGSAIAAWMSQGRIVLLPAPVGTALLALFGLHLAWTIWSMQPSPKAETLGLFFAGPNTIRVAIDLAGMAISSAFLVVPTFAAVQAWSPEARRARVVAAVSIVNAGFMTLGGILVAAIQAAGVSIATVLFGLAAFNAVAAWLMLKYLPTNAFRDFVSILFRAFHRLEVEGLDNLKAAGPAPILALNHVSFLDGPLALTLTDEEPVFAIDYTIAQAWWMKPFLKLTRALPLNPAKPMSTRTLIKIVQNGDPLVIFPEGRITVTGGLMKVYDGAAMVADKTGSMVVPIRIEGLEKSPFSRLTAQHVRRRLFPKVKVTILPPVRLKVAEELKGRKRRAAAGAALYQVMSDLVFQTQHIDKTVLERVIETATERGMKQLAVQDPVSGSLSYGKLLTGAAVLGEKFETLYAGQDTLGIMLPNANGACAALLGVMSAGKVPAMINFTAGAANILSACKAARVTTILTSRAFVEQAKLGAIVEEVGRSVNIVWLDDLRATIGLKDKLLGLLRKATPRVARKATDPAVILFTSGSEGTPKGVVLTHRNILANAAQAASRIDFHSGDKVFNVLPIFHSFGLTAGTVLPLVSGVPVYFYPSPLHYRIVPELVYASNATIIFGTDTFLSGYARTAHPYDFRSVRYCFSGAEPVKASTRETYMEKFGLRILEGYGVTETAPVISINTPMYNKSGTVGKIMPGMEYRLEPVIGVEGGGRLFVRGPNVMAGYLRAEKPGVLEPLQDGWHDTGDIVSIDDAGFVSIRGRAKRFAKIGGEMISLAAVEALAGELWKGSLSAVATVPDPRKGEKLVLITEAEKATRAEFLAFAKANGAMDLMVPAEVRVVAHVPVLGSGKIDFVGVTRLVRGEALETAKVEAA
;
A
#
# COMPACT_ATOMS: atom_id res chain seq x y z
N MET A 1 -8.40 5.83 -2.92
CA MET A 1 -8.85 6.53 -4.15
C MET A 1 -8.48 8.00 -4.00
N THR A 2 -7.60 8.55 -4.83
CA THR A 2 -7.23 9.97 -4.81
C THR A 2 -8.19 10.76 -5.71
N THR A 3 -9.10 11.53 -5.12
CA THR A 3 -9.93 12.50 -5.83
C THR A 3 -9.06 13.48 -6.63
N HIS A 4 -9.39 13.69 -7.91
CA HIS A 4 -8.72 14.69 -8.75
C HIS A 4 -8.76 16.08 -8.08
N LEU A 5 -7.59 16.73 -7.95
CA LEU A 5 -7.44 18.07 -7.34
C LEU A 5 -8.45 19.09 -7.90
N MET A 6 -8.68 19.07 -9.21
CA MET A 6 -9.60 19.96 -9.92
C MET A 6 -11.08 19.78 -9.56
N LEU A 7 -11.44 18.64 -8.97
CA LEU A 7 -12.80 18.36 -8.48
C LEU A 7 -12.91 18.54 -6.95
N SER A 8 -11.79 18.82 -6.28
CA SER A 8 -11.75 18.90 -4.83
C SER A 8 -12.15 20.30 -4.34
N ARG A 9 -13.02 20.35 -3.33
CA ARG A 9 -13.46 21.62 -2.68
C ARG A 9 -12.30 22.43 -2.09
N ARG A 10 -11.19 21.77 -1.73
CA ARG A 10 -9.98 22.38 -1.17
C ARG A 10 -9.12 23.15 -2.18
N PHE A 11 -9.30 22.94 -3.49
CA PHE A 11 -8.46 23.57 -4.53
C PHE A 11 -9.26 24.27 -5.65
N ALA A 12 -10.36 23.66 -6.13
CA ALA A 12 -11.08 24.15 -7.31
C ALA A 12 -11.59 25.61 -7.20
N PRO A 13 -12.14 26.06 -6.06
CA PRO A 13 -12.57 27.47 -5.91
C PRO A 13 -11.41 28.46 -6.05
N LEU A 14 -10.23 28.13 -5.50
CA LEU A 14 -9.05 28.99 -5.57
C LEU A 14 -8.52 29.06 -7.01
N PHE A 15 -8.48 27.93 -7.72
CA PHE A 15 -8.08 27.87 -9.13
C PHE A 15 -8.94 28.79 -10.00
N TRP A 16 -10.27 28.66 -9.91
CA TRP A 16 -11.20 29.44 -10.73
C TRP A 16 -11.20 30.92 -10.34
N THR A 17 -11.05 31.25 -9.06
CA THR A 17 -10.88 32.63 -8.60
C THR A 17 -9.62 33.26 -9.22
N GLN A 18 -8.50 32.53 -9.25
CA GLN A 18 -7.27 33.02 -9.89
C GLN A 18 -7.42 33.16 -11.40
N PHE A 19 -8.03 32.20 -12.09
CA PHE A 19 -8.26 32.27 -13.54
C PHE A 19 -9.11 33.49 -13.90
N LEU A 20 -10.27 33.65 -13.26
CA LEU A 20 -11.20 34.74 -13.54
C LEU A 20 -10.58 36.10 -13.21
N SER A 21 -9.89 36.22 -12.06
CA SER A 21 -9.19 37.44 -11.70
C SER A 21 -8.11 37.80 -12.72
N ALA A 22 -7.21 36.88 -13.06
CA ALA A 22 -6.15 37.15 -14.03
C ALA A 22 -6.72 37.46 -15.42
N PHE A 23 -7.84 36.83 -15.80
CA PHE A 23 -8.49 37.09 -17.08
C PHE A 23 -9.05 38.50 -17.11
N ASN A 24 -9.72 38.92 -16.03
CA ASN A 24 -10.31 40.24 -15.89
C ASN A 24 -9.25 41.36 -15.98
N ASP A 25 -8.13 41.18 -15.26
CA ASP A 25 -6.98 42.10 -15.29
C ASP A 25 -6.46 42.30 -16.73
N ASN A 26 -6.25 41.18 -17.45
CA ASN A 26 -5.68 41.22 -18.80
C ASN A 26 -6.71 41.68 -19.84
N PHE A 27 -7.99 41.39 -19.65
CA PHE A 27 -9.05 41.87 -20.52
C PHE A 27 -9.14 43.39 -20.48
N LEU A 28 -9.16 44.00 -19.28
CA LEU A 28 -9.13 45.45 -19.10
C LEU A 28 -7.85 46.07 -19.69
N LYS A 29 -6.69 45.53 -19.30
CA LYS A 29 -5.39 46.04 -19.75
C LYS A 29 -5.28 46.04 -21.26
N ASN A 30 -5.58 44.92 -21.92
CA ASN A 30 -5.46 44.83 -23.37
C ASN A 30 -6.49 45.70 -24.09
N THR A 31 -7.74 45.78 -23.61
CA THR A 31 -8.73 46.69 -24.18
C THR A 31 -8.28 48.15 -24.09
N LEU A 32 -7.68 48.58 -22.97
CA LEU A 32 -7.08 49.91 -22.84
C LEU A 32 -5.93 50.12 -23.82
N VAL A 33 -5.04 49.13 -23.97
CA VAL A 33 -3.93 49.19 -24.94
C VAL A 33 -4.46 49.36 -26.36
N PHE A 34 -5.47 48.59 -26.77
CA PHE A 34 -6.10 48.74 -28.09
C PHE A 34 -6.77 50.11 -28.25
N LEU A 35 -7.49 50.60 -27.23
CA LEU A 35 -8.09 51.95 -27.26
C LEU A 35 -7.03 53.03 -27.50
N ILE A 36 -5.91 52.97 -26.78
CA ILE A 36 -4.79 53.92 -26.94
C ILE A 36 -4.21 53.85 -28.36
N LEU A 37 -4.01 52.65 -28.90
CA LEU A 37 -3.45 52.44 -30.23
C LEU A 37 -4.37 52.91 -31.35
N PHE A 38 -5.69 52.83 -31.18
CA PHE A 38 -6.67 53.25 -32.20
C PHE A 38 -7.05 54.73 -32.13
N THR A 39 -6.85 55.41 -30.99
CA THR A 39 -7.30 56.79 -30.78
C THR A 39 -6.19 57.84 -30.88
N LEU A 40 -4.92 57.46 -30.74
CA LEU A 40 -3.79 58.39 -30.67
C LEU A 40 -2.74 58.16 -31.77
N ALA A 41 -2.03 59.23 -32.14
CA ALA A 41 -0.92 59.15 -33.08
C ALA A 41 0.22 58.25 -32.55
N ALA A 42 0.88 57.52 -33.46
CA ALA A 42 1.81 56.42 -33.14
C ALA A 42 2.89 56.74 -32.08
N GLY A 43 3.44 57.97 -32.07
CA GLY A 43 4.46 58.37 -31.10
C GLY A 43 3.94 58.57 -29.66
N GLN A 44 2.71 59.06 -29.50
CA GLN A 44 2.09 59.24 -28.17
C GLN A 44 1.51 57.93 -27.64
N ALA A 45 0.99 57.08 -28.53
CA ALA A 45 0.40 55.79 -28.18
C ALA A 45 1.41 54.82 -27.53
N ALA A 46 2.64 54.73 -28.05
CA ALA A 46 3.67 53.84 -27.50
C ALA A 46 4.05 54.18 -26.05
N SER A 47 4.14 55.47 -25.72
CA SER A 47 4.46 55.95 -24.37
C SER A 47 3.35 55.63 -23.36
N LEU A 48 2.08 55.80 -23.74
CA LEU A 48 0.93 55.53 -22.89
C LEU A 48 0.67 54.03 -22.69
N VAL A 49 0.96 53.18 -23.69
CA VAL A 49 0.92 51.72 -23.54
C VAL A 49 1.97 51.23 -22.53
N THR A 50 3.18 51.80 -22.59
CA THR A 50 4.25 51.50 -21.62
C THR A 50 3.85 51.96 -20.21
N LEU A 51 3.26 53.15 -20.11
CA LEU A 51 2.74 53.70 -18.85
C LEU A 51 1.61 52.82 -18.28
N ALA A 52 0.70 52.30 -19.09
CA ALA A 52 -0.35 51.38 -18.64
C ALA A 52 0.23 50.13 -17.96
N GLY A 53 1.29 49.55 -18.55
CA GLY A 53 2.01 48.44 -17.95
C GLY A 53 2.65 48.80 -16.61
N ALA A 54 3.27 49.97 -16.51
CA ALA A 54 3.88 50.45 -15.27
C ALA A 54 2.84 50.74 -14.17
N VAL A 55 1.72 51.38 -14.50
CA VAL A 55 0.61 51.69 -13.59
C VAL A 55 0.01 50.41 -13.00
N PHE A 56 -0.16 49.36 -13.81
CA PHE A 56 -0.65 48.06 -13.35
C PHE A 56 0.34 47.36 -12.40
N MET A 57 1.65 47.47 -12.68
CA MET A 57 2.69 46.76 -11.92
C MET A 57 3.13 47.48 -10.65
N ALA A 58 3.04 48.81 -10.59
CA ALA A 58 3.51 49.61 -9.45
C ALA A 58 2.93 49.17 -8.08
N PRO A 59 1.64 48.81 -7.96
CA PRO A 59 1.09 48.29 -6.70
C PRO A 59 1.77 47.01 -6.20
N PHE A 60 2.31 46.15 -7.07
CA PHE A 60 3.00 44.92 -6.64
C PHE A 60 4.31 45.23 -5.91
N LEU A 61 5.01 46.32 -6.26
CA LEU A 61 6.22 46.75 -5.56
C LEU A 61 5.91 47.40 -4.21
N LEU A 62 4.78 48.11 -4.13
CA LEU A 62 4.43 48.95 -2.97
C LEU A 62 3.55 48.22 -1.95
N LEU A 63 2.60 47.40 -2.37
CA LEU A 63 1.54 46.89 -1.49
C LEU A 63 1.63 45.38 -1.19
N SER A 64 2.49 44.62 -1.88
CA SER A 64 2.62 43.17 -1.66
C SER A 64 3.00 42.84 -0.20
N ALA A 65 3.92 43.61 0.41
CA ALA A 65 4.34 43.41 1.80
C ALA A 65 3.16 43.58 2.77
N LEU A 66 2.39 44.64 2.60
CA LEU A 66 1.17 44.89 3.38
C LEU A 66 0.15 43.77 3.19
N GLY A 67 -0.02 43.29 1.95
CA GLY A 67 -0.87 42.13 1.63
C GLY A 67 -0.44 40.86 2.37
N GLY A 68 0.87 40.61 2.47
CA GLY A 68 1.42 39.48 3.24
C GLY A 68 1.12 39.56 4.74
N GLU A 69 1.26 40.74 5.34
CA GLU A 69 0.94 40.96 6.76
C GLU A 69 -0.56 40.82 7.04
N ILE A 70 -1.42 41.36 6.17
CA ILE A 70 -2.88 41.19 6.26
C ILE A 70 -3.26 39.71 6.14
N ALA A 71 -2.62 38.97 5.22
CA ALA A 71 -2.91 37.56 4.94
C ALA A 71 -2.45 36.61 6.07
N ASP A 72 -1.35 36.89 6.76
CA ASP A 72 -0.94 36.08 7.91
C ASP A 72 -1.74 36.43 9.18
N ARG A 73 -2.17 37.69 9.34
CA ARG A 73 -2.95 38.15 10.50
C ARG A 73 -4.41 37.69 10.48
N PHE A 74 -5.08 37.78 9.32
CA PHE A 74 -6.50 37.45 9.20
C PHE A 74 -6.69 36.12 8.46
N ASP A 75 -7.92 35.59 8.46
CA ASP A 75 -8.27 34.45 7.62
C ASP A 75 -8.10 34.79 6.14
N LYS A 76 -7.17 34.09 5.47
CA LYS A 76 -6.82 34.27 4.07
C LYS A 76 -8.05 34.16 3.14
N ALA A 77 -8.98 33.25 3.44
CA ALA A 77 -10.19 33.07 2.65
C ALA A 77 -11.17 34.24 2.81
N LEU A 78 -11.26 34.83 4.01
CA LEU A 78 -12.09 36.01 4.26
C LEU A 78 -11.55 37.23 3.49
N ILE A 79 -10.23 37.45 3.55
CA ILE A 79 -9.60 38.57 2.84
C ILE A 79 -9.72 38.39 1.33
N ALA A 80 -9.53 37.18 0.79
CA ALA A 80 -9.77 36.89 -0.62
C ALA A 80 -11.17 37.33 -1.07
N ARG A 81 -12.22 36.94 -0.33
CA ARG A 81 -13.61 37.30 -0.66
C ARG A 81 -13.86 38.80 -0.66
N ARG A 82 -13.27 39.53 0.31
CA ARG A 82 -13.40 41.00 0.39
C ARG A 82 -12.69 41.71 -0.75
N LEU A 83 -11.48 41.27 -1.11
CA LEU A 83 -10.73 41.82 -2.24
C LEU A 83 -11.47 41.59 -3.56
N LYS A 84 -12.01 40.38 -3.78
CA LYS A 84 -12.78 40.08 -5.00
C LYS A 84 -14.14 40.78 -5.05
N PHE A 85 -14.73 41.12 -3.90
CA PHE A 85 -15.91 41.99 -3.85
C PHE A 85 -15.56 43.42 -4.28
N ALA A 86 -14.43 43.97 -3.80
CA ALA A 86 -13.95 45.29 -4.19
C ALA A 86 -13.63 45.37 -5.70
N GLU A 87 -13.25 44.25 -6.33
CA GLU A 87 -13.01 44.14 -7.77
C GLU A 87 -14.24 44.48 -8.62
N ILE A 88 -15.46 44.23 -8.12
CA ILE A 88 -16.70 44.63 -8.80
C ILE A 88 -16.79 46.16 -8.92
N GLY A 89 -16.35 46.88 -7.90
CA GLY A 89 -16.26 48.34 -7.93
C GLY A 89 -15.22 48.83 -8.95
N ALA A 90 -14.03 48.22 -8.97
CA ALA A 90 -13.01 48.53 -9.97
C ALA A 90 -13.49 48.23 -11.41
N ALA A 91 -14.22 47.13 -11.60
CA ALA A 91 -14.85 46.80 -12.88
C ALA A 91 -15.86 47.86 -13.31
N ALA A 92 -16.71 48.35 -12.39
CA ALA A 92 -17.65 49.43 -12.70
C ALA A 92 -16.93 50.72 -13.15
N VAL A 93 -15.81 51.09 -12.51
CA VAL A 93 -14.99 52.24 -12.94
C VAL A 93 -14.41 52.01 -14.34
N ALA A 94 -13.99 50.79 -14.67
CA ALA A 94 -13.54 50.45 -16.02
C ALA A 94 -14.67 50.61 -17.07
N VAL A 95 -15.89 50.13 -16.76
CA VAL A 95 -17.05 50.28 -17.66
C VAL A 95 -17.37 51.76 -17.91
N VAL A 96 -17.36 52.58 -16.85
CA VAL A 96 -17.53 54.04 -16.96
C VAL A 96 -16.41 54.66 -17.81
N GLY A 97 -15.16 54.22 -17.63
CA GLY A 97 -14.03 54.69 -18.41
C GLY A 97 -14.17 54.43 -19.92
N ILE A 98 -14.67 53.24 -20.31
CA ILE A 98 -14.97 52.93 -21.71
C ILE A 98 -16.17 53.75 -22.20
N ALA A 99 -17.22 53.90 -21.39
CA ALA A 99 -18.40 54.69 -21.75
C ALA A 99 -18.12 56.17 -22.00
N LEU A 100 -17.15 56.72 -21.26
CA LEU A 100 -16.67 58.09 -21.45
C LEU A 100 -15.51 58.20 -22.43
N SER A 101 -15.02 57.08 -22.98
CA SER A 101 -13.80 57.01 -23.79
C SER A 101 -12.60 57.73 -23.15
N SER A 102 -12.49 57.65 -21.82
CA SER A 102 -11.53 58.42 -21.03
C SER A 102 -10.34 57.55 -20.61
N ILE A 103 -9.20 57.77 -21.27
CA ILE A 103 -7.93 57.10 -20.96
C ILE A 103 -7.53 57.28 -19.48
N PRO A 104 -7.61 58.48 -18.86
CA PRO A 104 -7.28 58.65 -17.43
C PRO A 104 -8.16 57.83 -16.48
N VAL A 105 -9.46 57.70 -16.76
CA VAL A 105 -10.39 56.90 -15.94
C VAL A 105 -10.06 55.41 -16.07
N LEU A 106 -9.70 54.95 -17.28
CA LEU A 106 -9.25 53.57 -17.50
C LEU A 106 -7.90 53.26 -16.86
N MET A 107 -6.96 54.22 -16.86
CA MET A 107 -5.70 54.10 -16.11
C MET A 107 -5.95 54.00 -14.60
N THR A 108 -6.95 54.74 -14.09
CA THR A 108 -7.37 54.66 -12.68
C THR A 108 -7.98 53.31 -12.36
N ALA A 109 -8.85 52.79 -13.22
CA ALA A 109 -9.40 51.44 -13.09
C ALA A 109 -8.27 50.38 -13.09
N LEU A 110 -7.32 50.51 -14.03
CA LEU A 110 -6.17 49.60 -14.13
C LEU A 110 -5.29 49.63 -12.87
N LEU A 111 -5.10 50.81 -12.27
CA LEU A 111 -4.42 50.95 -10.98
C LEU A 111 -5.18 50.24 -9.86
N MET A 112 -6.51 50.38 -9.78
CA MET A 112 -7.35 49.69 -8.79
C MET A 112 -7.24 48.17 -8.92
N PHE A 113 -7.26 47.65 -10.15
CA PHE A 113 -7.00 46.22 -10.41
C PHE A 113 -5.60 45.79 -9.96
N GLY A 114 -4.57 46.60 -10.24
CA GLY A 114 -3.21 46.36 -9.76
C GLY A 114 -3.12 46.28 -8.23
N VAL A 115 -3.80 47.18 -7.51
CA VAL A 115 -3.87 47.18 -6.03
C VAL A 115 -4.52 45.89 -5.51
N ILE A 116 -5.66 45.50 -6.08
CA ILE A 116 -6.37 44.28 -5.68
C ILE A 116 -5.51 43.04 -5.93
N SER A 117 -4.86 42.95 -7.09
CA SER A 117 -4.01 41.82 -7.45
C SER A 117 -2.72 41.75 -6.62
N ALA A 118 -2.13 42.88 -6.24
CA ALA A 118 -0.98 42.95 -5.32
C ALA A 118 -1.33 42.45 -3.90
N LEU A 119 -2.51 42.81 -3.38
CA LEU A 119 -2.99 42.33 -2.08
C LEU A 119 -3.45 40.87 -2.11
N PHE A 120 -3.95 40.39 -3.25
CA PHE A 120 -4.40 39.00 -3.43
C PHE A 120 -3.24 38.01 -3.68
N GLY A 121 -2.11 38.47 -4.23
CA GLY A 121 -0.94 37.64 -4.54
C GLY A 121 -0.41 36.79 -3.37
N PRO A 122 -0.14 37.38 -2.19
CA PRO A 122 0.31 36.64 -1.01
C PRO A 122 -0.72 35.60 -0.52
N ILE A 123 -2.00 35.89 -0.69
CA ILE A 123 -3.12 35.03 -0.25
C ILE A 123 -3.19 33.76 -1.08
N LYS A 124 -3.20 33.89 -2.42
CA LYS A 124 -3.43 32.72 -3.30
C LYS A 124 -2.36 31.65 -3.17
N TYR A 125 -1.10 32.04 -2.96
CA TYR A 125 0.00 31.10 -2.80
C TYR A 125 0.22 30.71 -1.33
N GLY A 126 -0.17 31.56 -0.38
CA GLY A 126 -0.14 31.26 1.06
C GLY A 126 -1.17 30.22 1.50
N ILE A 127 -2.36 30.19 0.86
CA ILE A 127 -3.44 29.22 1.16
C ILE A 127 -3.10 27.79 0.74
N LEU A 128 -2.31 27.59 -0.34
CA LEU A 128 -2.11 26.25 -0.92
C LEU A 128 -1.57 25.23 0.10
N PRO A 129 -0.54 25.53 0.90
CA PRO A 129 -0.01 24.56 1.87
C PRO A 129 -0.84 24.47 3.16
N ASP A 130 -1.86 25.32 3.33
CA ASP A 130 -2.84 25.20 4.42
C ASP A 130 -3.93 24.18 4.05
N HIS A 131 -4.26 24.04 2.75
CA HIS A 131 -5.31 23.13 2.26
C HIS A 131 -4.79 21.82 1.66
N LEU A 132 -3.52 21.76 1.27
CA LEU A 132 -2.94 20.66 0.51
C LEU A 132 -1.73 20.07 1.23
N GLU A 133 -1.54 18.76 1.08
CA GLU A 133 -0.34 18.11 1.55
C GLU A 133 0.88 18.57 0.74
N ARG A 134 2.08 18.57 1.34
CA ARG A 134 3.34 18.96 0.66
C ARG A 134 3.57 18.23 -0.67
N LYS A 135 3.11 16.98 -0.78
CA LYS A 135 3.22 16.15 -1.99
C LYS A 135 2.40 16.67 -3.18
N GLU A 136 1.37 17.47 -2.92
CA GLU A 136 0.41 17.98 -3.90
C GLU A 136 0.76 19.39 -4.38
N LEU A 137 1.62 20.11 -3.66
CA LEU A 137 1.96 21.52 -3.94
C LEU A 137 2.52 21.76 -5.34
N PRO A 138 3.46 20.96 -5.88
CA PRO A 138 3.99 21.24 -7.22
C PRO A 138 2.94 21.10 -8.31
N ARG A 139 2.00 20.14 -8.16
CA ARG A 139 0.85 19.99 -9.06
C ARG A 139 -0.12 21.15 -8.95
N ALA A 140 -0.42 21.58 -7.72
CA ALA A 140 -1.31 22.72 -7.49
C ALA A 140 -0.73 24.02 -8.09
N ASN A 141 0.57 24.27 -7.89
CA ASN A 141 1.27 25.40 -8.49
C ASN A 141 1.24 25.34 -10.03
N ALA A 142 1.53 24.19 -10.63
CA ALA A 142 1.46 24.08 -12.09
C ALA A 142 0.07 24.38 -12.67
N TRP A 143 -1.01 23.98 -11.98
CA TRP A 143 -2.37 24.35 -12.37
C TRP A 143 -2.63 25.86 -12.23
N ILE A 144 -2.21 26.46 -11.13
CA ILE A 144 -2.34 27.91 -10.89
C ILE A 144 -1.55 28.73 -11.93
N GLU A 145 -0.33 28.31 -12.26
CA GLU A 145 0.48 28.95 -13.30
C GLU A 145 -0.18 28.77 -14.67
N SER A 146 -0.59 27.55 -15.04
CA SER A 146 -1.29 27.29 -16.31
C SER A 146 -2.57 28.11 -16.45
N ALA A 147 -3.34 28.25 -15.36
CA ALA A 147 -4.52 29.10 -15.33
C ALA A 147 -4.17 30.57 -15.58
N THR A 148 -3.08 31.05 -14.98
CA THR A 148 -2.64 32.45 -15.13
C THR A 148 -2.22 32.73 -16.58
N PHE A 149 -1.45 31.85 -17.22
CA PHE A 149 -1.07 32.03 -18.64
C PHE A 149 -2.25 31.86 -19.60
N ALA A 150 -3.15 30.90 -19.35
CA ALA A 150 -4.37 30.76 -20.13
C ALA A 150 -5.27 32.00 -20.01
N ALA A 151 -5.36 32.59 -18.81
CA ALA A 151 -6.12 33.80 -18.54
C ALA A 151 -5.50 35.04 -19.21
N ILE A 152 -4.16 35.18 -19.20
CA ILE A 152 -3.44 36.24 -19.93
C ILE A 152 -3.73 36.15 -21.43
N LEU A 153 -3.61 34.94 -22.01
CA LEU A 153 -3.89 34.72 -23.43
C LEU A 153 -5.36 35.01 -23.76
N GLY A 154 -6.28 34.46 -22.98
CA GLY A 154 -7.72 34.65 -23.17
C GLY A 154 -8.12 36.13 -23.08
N GLY A 155 -7.61 36.85 -22.07
CA GLY A 155 -7.85 38.29 -21.93
C GLY A 155 -7.25 39.12 -23.08
N THR A 156 -6.11 38.69 -23.63
CA THR A 156 -5.47 39.35 -24.79
C THR A 156 -6.28 39.13 -26.08
N ILE A 157 -6.69 37.88 -26.35
CA ILE A 157 -7.49 37.54 -27.54
C ILE A 157 -8.85 38.24 -27.48
N VAL A 158 -9.56 38.10 -26.35
CA VAL A 158 -10.89 38.69 -26.20
C VAL A 158 -10.83 40.22 -26.20
N GLY A 159 -9.81 40.81 -25.57
CA GLY A 159 -9.57 42.26 -25.64
C GLY A 159 -9.35 42.75 -27.08
N GLY A 160 -8.61 41.99 -27.89
CA GLY A 160 -8.41 42.30 -29.31
C GLY A 160 -9.68 42.17 -30.15
N VAL A 161 -10.42 41.07 -30.00
CA VAL A 161 -11.69 40.82 -30.72
C VAL A 161 -12.74 41.88 -30.38
N VAL A 162 -12.91 42.22 -29.10
CA VAL A 162 -13.87 43.25 -28.66
C VAL A 162 -13.47 44.65 -29.14
N SER A 163 -12.20 44.86 -29.49
CA SER A 163 -11.70 46.14 -29.98
C SER A 163 -11.65 46.25 -31.52
N ALA A 164 -11.91 45.16 -32.25
CA ALA A 164 -11.74 45.10 -33.71
C ALA A 164 -12.72 45.97 -34.50
N ASP A 165 -13.99 46.04 -34.08
CA ASP A 165 -15.06 46.80 -34.75
C ASP A 165 -15.37 48.14 -34.05
N GLY A 166 -14.45 48.62 -33.18
CA GLY A 166 -14.66 49.74 -32.28
C GLY A 166 -15.15 49.29 -30.90
N ILE A 167 -14.61 49.89 -29.83
CA ILE A 167 -14.84 49.44 -28.46
C ILE A 167 -16.25 49.84 -28.00
N GLY A 168 -17.21 48.92 -28.19
CA GLY A 168 -18.60 49.10 -27.76
C GLY A 168 -18.79 48.79 -26.26
N VAL A 169 -19.24 49.78 -25.49
CA VAL A 169 -19.62 49.62 -24.07
C VAL A 169 -20.65 48.49 -23.87
N ALA A 170 -21.53 48.30 -24.85
CA ALA A 170 -22.59 47.29 -24.83
C ALA A 170 -22.06 45.85 -24.77
N VAL A 171 -20.82 45.59 -25.22
CA VAL A 171 -20.18 44.27 -25.16
C VAL A 171 -19.16 44.22 -24.02
N PHE A 172 -18.31 45.25 -23.89
CA PHE A 172 -17.29 45.32 -22.85
C PHE A 172 -17.90 45.34 -21.44
N GLY A 173 -18.93 46.16 -21.23
CA GLY A 173 -19.54 46.41 -19.92
C GLY A 173 -20.13 45.16 -19.27
N PRO A 174 -21.08 44.47 -19.91
CA PRO A 174 -21.67 43.24 -19.38
C PRO A 174 -20.62 42.16 -19.12
N MET A 175 -19.65 41.99 -20.02
CA MET A 175 -18.63 40.95 -19.88
C MET A 175 -17.68 41.22 -18.71
N MET A 176 -17.20 42.46 -18.56
CA MET A 176 -16.36 42.87 -17.42
C MET A 176 -17.07 42.65 -16.08
N MET A 177 -18.37 43.00 -16.00
CA MET A 177 -19.17 42.82 -14.79
C MET A 177 -19.47 41.35 -14.49
N ILE A 178 -19.82 40.54 -15.50
CA ILE A 178 -20.04 39.09 -15.33
C ILE A 178 -18.78 38.40 -14.81
N LEU A 179 -17.61 38.74 -15.35
CA LEU A 179 -16.34 38.19 -14.91
C LEU A 179 -16.03 38.56 -13.45
N ALA A 180 -16.20 39.84 -13.06
CA ALA A 180 -15.96 40.29 -11.69
C ALA A 180 -16.93 39.66 -10.68
N VAL A 181 -18.23 39.61 -10.99
CA VAL A 181 -19.26 38.98 -10.13
C VAL A 181 -19.04 37.47 -10.03
N GLY A 182 -18.72 36.81 -11.14
CA GLY A 182 -18.38 35.40 -11.17
C GLY A 182 -17.14 35.08 -10.33
N CYS A 183 -16.11 35.91 -10.42
CA CYS A 183 -14.89 35.80 -9.63
C CYS A 183 -15.19 35.88 -8.12
N TRP A 184 -15.99 36.86 -7.69
CA TRP A 184 -16.44 36.98 -6.31
C TRP A 184 -17.28 35.78 -5.86
N PHE A 185 -18.24 35.33 -6.67
CA PHE A 185 -19.11 34.20 -6.34
C PHE A 185 -18.30 32.92 -6.10
N VAL A 186 -17.33 32.62 -6.97
CA VAL A 186 -16.45 31.46 -6.81
C VAL A 186 -15.57 31.59 -5.57
N SER A 187 -15.05 32.79 -5.27
CA SER A 187 -14.19 33.03 -4.11
C SER A 187 -14.86 32.71 -2.76
N ARG A 188 -16.20 32.78 -2.69
CA ARG A 188 -16.98 32.42 -1.50
C ARG A 188 -16.87 30.96 -1.11
N TYR A 189 -16.57 30.08 -2.07
CA TYR A 189 -16.42 28.65 -1.84
C TYR A 189 -15.01 28.25 -1.38
N ILE A 190 -14.06 29.20 -1.29
CA ILE A 190 -12.73 28.95 -0.72
C ILE A 190 -12.91 28.60 0.78
N PRO A 191 -12.48 27.41 1.24
CA PRO A 191 -12.55 27.03 2.66
C PRO A 191 -11.73 27.95 3.56
N SER A 192 -12.11 28.07 4.84
CA SER A 192 -11.40 28.86 5.84
C SER A 192 -10.10 28.16 6.27
N THR A 193 -9.02 28.94 6.44
CA THR A 193 -7.71 28.45 6.93
C THR A 193 -7.42 28.84 8.38
N GLY A 194 -8.26 29.69 8.99
CA GLY A 194 -7.93 30.37 10.24
C GLY A 194 -6.81 31.42 10.08
N SER A 195 -6.39 32.01 11.21
CA SER A 195 -5.30 33.00 11.27
C SER A 195 -3.98 32.32 11.63
N ALA A 196 -2.94 32.55 10.83
CA ALA A 196 -1.62 31.97 11.06
C ALA A 196 -0.81 32.75 12.12
N ALA A 197 -1.07 34.05 12.28
CA ALA A 197 -0.41 34.92 13.25
C ALA A 197 -1.40 35.98 13.80
N PRO A 198 -2.34 35.61 14.68
CA PRO A 198 -3.43 36.51 15.12
C PRO A 198 -2.93 37.75 15.87
N ASN A 199 -1.78 37.64 16.54
CA ASN A 199 -1.17 38.72 17.32
C ASN A 199 -0.24 39.63 16.49
N LEU A 200 -0.15 39.42 15.17
CA LEU A 200 0.69 40.24 14.31
C LEU A 200 0.14 41.68 14.22
N VAL A 201 1.00 42.66 14.49
CA VAL A 201 0.69 44.08 14.27
C VAL A 201 1.07 44.45 12.84
N ILE A 202 0.09 44.91 12.07
CA ILE A 202 0.29 45.35 10.67
C ILE A 202 1.05 46.68 10.67
N ASP A 203 2.12 46.75 9.89
CA ASP A 203 2.87 47.98 9.66
C ASP A 203 2.31 48.70 8.43
N TRP A 204 1.58 49.79 8.68
CA TRP A 204 0.99 50.61 7.62
C TRP A 204 2.03 51.44 6.84
N ASN A 205 3.29 51.49 7.29
CA ASN A 205 4.36 52.11 6.53
C ASN A 205 4.87 51.15 5.45
N ILE A 206 4.38 51.37 4.22
CA ILE A 206 4.71 50.60 3.02
C ILE A 206 6.22 50.36 2.86
N PHE A 207 7.04 51.41 2.92
CA PHE A 207 8.49 51.31 2.68
C PHE A 207 9.19 50.51 3.78
N ARG A 208 8.80 50.73 5.04
CA ARG A 208 9.36 50.00 6.20
C ARG A 208 8.96 48.52 6.17
N SER A 209 7.69 48.23 5.91
CA SER A 209 7.16 46.87 5.78
C SER A 209 7.88 46.11 4.66
N THR A 210 8.02 46.73 3.47
CA THR A 210 8.76 46.16 2.34
C THR A 210 10.22 45.87 2.67
N TRP A 211 10.94 46.84 3.24
CA TRP A 211 12.35 46.65 3.61
C TRP A 211 12.53 45.53 4.65
N ARG A 212 11.69 45.51 5.69
CA ARG A 212 11.71 44.49 6.73
C ARG A 212 11.51 43.09 6.16
N GLN A 213 10.46 42.87 5.36
CA GLN A 213 10.15 41.54 4.83
C GLN A 213 11.23 41.03 3.86
N VAL A 214 11.79 41.90 3.01
CA VAL A 214 12.89 41.54 2.10
C VAL A 214 14.18 41.26 2.89
N SER A 215 14.45 42.02 3.94
CA SER A 215 15.60 41.76 4.83
C SER A 215 15.45 40.44 5.59
N GLU A 216 14.26 40.13 6.10
CA GLU A 216 13.95 38.86 6.77
C GLU A 216 14.11 37.67 5.81
N LEU A 217 13.70 37.82 4.54
CA LEU A 217 13.87 36.78 3.53
C LEU A 217 15.33 36.35 3.35
N ARG A 218 16.30 37.27 3.52
CA ARG A 218 17.74 37.00 3.41
C ARG A 218 18.31 36.17 4.57
N THR A 219 17.59 36.04 5.67
CA THR A 219 18.05 35.26 6.85
C THR A 219 18.01 33.74 6.60
N ASP A 220 17.10 33.28 5.73
CA ASP A 220 17.03 31.88 5.32
C ASP A 220 17.67 31.70 3.94
N THR A 221 18.91 31.20 3.94
CA THR A 221 19.69 30.98 2.71
C THR A 221 18.99 30.06 1.71
N ARG A 222 18.17 29.09 2.15
CA ARG A 222 17.49 28.17 1.22
C ARG A 222 16.34 28.88 0.51
N ILE A 223 15.52 29.60 1.27
CA ILE A 223 14.38 30.35 0.73
C ILE A 223 14.87 31.52 -0.13
N TRP A 224 15.90 32.24 0.30
CA TRP A 224 16.50 33.35 -0.46
C TRP A 224 17.00 32.88 -1.84
N ARG A 225 17.74 31.76 -1.89
CA ARG A 225 18.23 31.20 -3.16
C ARG A 225 17.08 30.77 -4.07
N ALA A 226 16.06 30.09 -3.54
CA ALA A 226 14.88 29.71 -4.31
C ALA A 226 14.11 30.95 -4.82
N GLY A 227 13.98 31.98 -4.00
CA GLY A 227 13.39 33.26 -4.38
C GLY A 227 14.13 33.94 -5.53
N LEU A 228 15.47 34.03 -5.47
CA LEU A 228 16.29 34.55 -6.57
C LEU A 228 16.12 33.76 -7.87
N MET A 229 16.03 32.42 -7.78
CA MET A 229 15.76 31.57 -8.94
C MET A 229 14.39 31.87 -9.56
N THR A 230 13.36 32.06 -8.73
CA THR A 230 12.04 32.50 -9.19
C THR A 230 12.09 33.89 -9.82
N SER A 231 12.83 34.85 -9.24
CA SER A 231 12.96 36.20 -9.81
C SER A 231 13.68 36.20 -11.16
N TRP A 232 14.62 35.28 -11.37
CA TRP A 232 15.29 35.09 -12.65
C TRP A 232 14.31 34.67 -13.78
N PHE A 233 13.34 33.81 -13.48
CA PHE A 233 12.27 33.45 -14.43
C PHE A 233 11.49 34.69 -14.89
N TRP A 234 11.06 35.52 -13.94
CA TRP A 234 10.27 36.72 -14.24
C TRP A 234 11.06 37.77 -15.00
N LEU A 235 12.36 37.92 -14.72
CA LEU A 235 13.27 38.76 -15.51
C LEU A 235 13.30 38.34 -16.98
N ILE A 236 13.53 37.05 -17.25
CA ILE A 236 13.58 36.51 -18.62
C ILE A 236 12.24 36.71 -19.32
N GLY A 237 11.13 36.38 -18.63
CA GLY A 237 9.78 36.55 -19.18
C GLY A 237 9.51 38.00 -19.58
N ALA A 238 9.89 38.97 -18.74
CA ALA A 238 9.74 40.39 -19.04
C ALA A 238 10.53 40.81 -20.29
N ILE A 239 11.80 40.38 -20.42
CA ILE A 239 12.67 40.70 -21.56
C ILE A 239 12.15 40.05 -22.85
N VAL A 240 11.78 38.76 -22.82
CA VAL A 240 11.30 38.04 -24.01
C VAL A 240 9.96 38.60 -24.49
N LEU A 241 9.03 38.88 -23.59
CA LEU A 241 7.72 39.44 -23.95
C LEU A 241 7.82 40.89 -24.47
N SER A 242 8.80 41.67 -24.03
CA SER A 242 8.98 43.05 -24.52
C SER A 242 9.52 43.11 -25.95
N ILE A 243 10.39 42.16 -26.34
CA ILE A 243 10.99 42.13 -27.68
C ILE A 243 10.17 41.35 -28.71
N LEU A 244 9.22 40.52 -28.27
CA LEU A 244 8.45 39.63 -29.13
C LEU A 244 7.59 40.37 -30.19
N PRO A 245 6.84 41.44 -29.85
CA PRO A 245 6.06 42.17 -30.84
C PRO A 245 6.93 42.81 -31.92
N THR A 246 8.07 43.40 -31.53
CA THR A 246 9.04 44.01 -32.47
C THR A 246 9.71 42.96 -33.35
N LEU A 247 10.08 41.80 -32.79
CA LEU A 247 10.66 40.69 -33.56
C LEU A 247 9.71 40.20 -34.67
N ILE A 248 8.42 40.04 -34.34
CA ILE A 248 7.43 39.53 -35.27
C ILE A 248 7.09 40.57 -36.35
N LYS A 249 6.88 41.83 -35.97
CA LYS A 249 6.50 42.89 -36.91
C LYS A 249 7.67 43.31 -37.80
N ASP A 250 8.85 43.51 -37.24
CA ASP A 250 9.96 44.19 -37.92
C ASP A 250 10.93 43.22 -38.62
N GLN A 251 11.05 41.97 -38.13
CA GLN A 251 11.95 40.97 -38.75
C GLN A 251 11.22 39.86 -39.51
N LEU A 252 10.10 39.35 -38.97
CA LEU A 252 9.36 38.24 -39.58
C LEU A 252 8.24 38.70 -40.54
N GLY A 253 7.95 40.00 -40.63
CA GLY A 253 6.88 40.53 -41.49
C GLY A 253 5.46 40.15 -41.03
N GLY A 254 5.26 39.90 -39.74
CA GLY A 254 3.96 39.52 -39.17
C GLY A 254 3.04 40.71 -38.88
N ASN A 255 1.73 40.44 -38.89
CA ASN A 255 0.70 41.38 -38.44
C ASN A 255 0.30 41.11 -36.96
N GLU A 256 -0.71 41.80 -36.46
CA GLU A 256 -1.14 41.70 -35.04
C GLU A 256 -1.70 40.32 -34.67
N ILE A 257 -2.31 39.63 -35.64
CA ILE A 257 -2.79 38.26 -35.48
C ILE A 257 -1.60 37.30 -35.32
N ALA A 258 -0.51 37.51 -36.07
CA ALA A 258 0.73 36.74 -35.93
C ALA A 258 1.40 36.95 -34.55
N VAL A 259 1.42 38.19 -34.03
CA VAL A 259 1.89 38.48 -32.66
C VAL A 259 1.05 37.71 -31.62
N THR A 260 -0.27 37.73 -31.78
CA THR A 260 -1.19 37.00 -30.90
C THR A 260 -0.97 35.48 -30.98
N ALA A 261 -0.71 34.94 -32.17
CA ALA A 261 -0.42 33.52 -32.36
C ALA A 261 0.88 33.09 -31.63
N TYR A 262 1.93 33.90 -31.66
CA TYR A 262 3.18 33.60 -30.93
C TYR A 262 3.02 33.73 -29.42
N LEU A 263 2.23 34.69 -28.95
CA LEU A 263 1.84 34.77 -27.54
C LEU A 263 1.04 33.53 -27.10
N ALA A 264 0.18 33.00 -27.98
CA ALA A 264 -0.53 31.75 -27.75
C ALA A 264 0.42 30.55 -27.65
N VAL A 265 1.37 30.43 -28.60
CA VAL A 265 2.42 29.40 -28.56
C VAL A 265 3.19 29.49 -27.23
N PHE A 266 3.64 30.69 -26.85
CA PHE A 266 4.37 30.92 -25.60
C PHE A 266 3.56 30.48 -24.36
N ALA A 267 2.28 30.89 -24.26
CA ALA A 267 1.41 30.54 -23.14
C ALA A 267 1.13 29.03 -23.04
N VAL A 268 0.82 28.38 -24.17
CA VAL A 268 0.58 26.93 -24.22
C VAL A 268 1.86 26.16 -23.84
N SER A 269 3.01 26.61 -24.33
CA SER A 269 4.31 26.03 -24.01
C SER A 269 4.66 26.12 -22.52
N ILE A 270 4.36 27.24 -21.84
CA ILE A 270 4.54 27.33 -20.38
C ILE A 270 3.60 26.37 -19.64
N ALA A 271 2.36 26.20 -20.09
CA ALA A 271 1.43 25.24 -19.47
C ALA A 271 1.93 23.80 -19.61
N ILE A 272 2.42 23.41 -20.79
CA ILE A 272 3.04 22.10 -21.04
C ILE A 272 4.26 21.90 -20.14
N GLY A 273 5.17 22.89 -20.11
CA GLY A 273 6.36 22.85 -19.25
C GLY A 273 6.01 22.76 -17.76
N SER A 274 4.97 23.46 -17.33
CA SER A 274 4.50 23.44 -15.94
C SER A 274 3.96 22.08 -15.54
N ALA A 275 3.23 21.41 -16.43
CA ALA A 275 2.74 20.05 -16.22
C ALA A 275 3.90 19.04 -16.09
N ILE A 276 4.93 19.16 -16.93
CA ILE A 276 6.14 18.31 -16.86
C ILE A 276 6.91 18.58 -15.56
N ALA A 277 7.12 19.85 -15.19
CA ALA A 277 7.82 20.22 -13.96
C ALA A 277 7.09 19.73 -12.70
N ALA A 278 5.75 19.81 -12.68
CA ALA A 278 4.93 19.27 -11.61
C ALA A 278 5.01 17.75 -11.52
N TRP A 279 5.10 17.06 -12.65
CA TRP A 279 5.28 15.61 -12.69
C TRP A 279 6.66 15.20 -12.14
N MET A 280 7.74 15.90 -12.53
CA MET A 280 9.09 15.67 -11.99
C MET A 280 9.17 15.95 -10.49
N SER A 281 8.42 16.94 -10.01
CA SER A 281 8.43 17.38 -8.61
C SER A 281 7.34 16.74 -7.75
N GLN A 282 6.61 15.75 -8.27
CA GLN A 282 5.50 15.17 -7.53
C GLN A 282 5.98 14.44 -6.28
N GLY A 283 5.42 14.74 -5.11
CA GLY A 283 5.66 13.99 -3.89
C GLY A 283 6.93 14.29 -3.10
N ARG A 284 7.82 15.13 -3.62
CA ARG A 284 8.92 15.76 -2.88
C ARG A 284 9.37 17.01 -3.64
N ILE A 285 9.78 18.04 -2.91
CA ILE A 285 10.39 19.23 -3.51
C ILE A 285 11.76 18.83 -4.06
N VAL A 286 11.90 18.86 -5.38
CA VAL A 286 13.18 18.67 -6.09
C VAL A 286 13.51 19.97 -6.81
N LEU A 287 14.76 20.42 -6.73
CA LEU A 287 15.20 21.66 -7.37
C LEU A 287 16.10 21.43 -8.58
N LEU A 288 16.59 20.22 -8.82
CA LEU A 288 17.38 19.90 -10.01
C LEU A 288 16.75 20.34 -11.35
N PRO A 289 15.42 20.31 -11.56
CA PRO A 289 14.85 20.79 -12.82
C PRO A 289 15.12 22.27 -13.08
N ALA A 290 15.36 23.09 -12.05
CA ALA A 290 15.61 24.52 -12.21
C ALA A 290 16.91 24.86 -12.96
N PRO A 291 18.11 24.40 -12.53
CA PRO A 291 19.34 24.61 -13.31
C PRO A 291 19.29 23.94 -14.68
N VAL A 292 18.63 22.78 -14.82
CA VAL A 292 18.46 22.11 -16.12
C VAL A 292 17.59 22.96 -17.04
N GLY A 293 16.47 23.49 -16.55
CA GLY A 293 15.59 24.41 -17.28
C GLY A 293 16.31 25.67 -17.72
N THR A 294 17.09 26.30 -16.84
CA THR A 294 17.88 27.49 -17.17
C THR A 294 18.96 27.19 -18.23
N ALA A 295 19.58 26.01 -18.18
CA ALA A 295 20.54 25.59 -19.22
C ALA A 295 19.86 25.35 -20.57
N LEU A 296 18.70 24.70 -20.59
CA LEU A 296 17.90 24.52 -21.82
C LEU A 296 17.45 25.87 -22.38
N LEU A 297 17.08 26.82 -21.51
CA LEU A 297 16.72 28.17 -21.91
C LEU A 297 17.90 28.91 -22.57
N ALA A 298 19.12 28.72 -22.06
CA ALA A 298 20.33 29.24 -22.70
C ALA A 298 20.55 28.63 -24.10
N LEU A 299 20.33 27.32 -24.26
CA LEU A 299 20.49 26.64 -25.55
C LEU A 299 19.49 27.13 -26.60
N PHE A 300 18.19 27.17 -26.25
CA PHE A 300 17.16 27.68 -27.16
C PHE A 300 17.32 29.18 -27.42
N GLY A 301 17.71 29.97 -26.42
CA GLY A 301 18.00 31.39 -26.59
C GLY A 301 19.19 31.65 -27.53
N LEU A 302 20.25 30.85 -27.44
CA LEU A 302 21.40 30.94 -28.33
C LEU A 302 21.05 30.55 -29.76
N HIS A 303 20.27 29.48 -29.92
CA HIS A 303 19.77 29.05 -31.23
C HIS A 303 18.84 30.10 -31.86
N LEU A 304 17.97 30.73 -31.06
CA LEU A 304 17.11 31.82 -31.49
C LEU A 304 17.94 33.04 -31.93
N ALA A 305 18.92 33.45 -31.12
CA ALA A 305 19.80 34.57 -31.42
C ALA A 305 20.58 34.34 -32.73
N TRP A 306 21.13 33.14 -32.91
CA TRP A 306 21.81 32.73 -34.14
C TRP A 306 20.87 32.81 -35.35
N THR A 307 19.67 32.26 -35.21
CA THR A 307 18.68 32.20 -36.28
C THR A 307 18.29 33.62 -36.72
N ILE A 308 18.06 34.55 -35.78
CA ILE A 308 17.73 35.95 -36.06
C ILE A 308 18.93 36.72 -36.62
N TRP A 309 20.15 36.46 -36.15
CA TRP A 309 21.37 37.11 -36.65
C TRP A 309 21.56 36.90 -38.15
N SER A 310 21.23 35.70 -38.66
CA SER A 310 21.35 35.35 -40.07
C SER A 310 20.15 35.76 -40.95
N MET A 311 19.11 36.38 -40.37
CA MET A 311 17.89 36.72 -41.11
C MET A 311 17.99 38.08 -41.81
N GLN A 312 17.37 38.14 -43.00
CA GLN A 312 16.93 39.41 -43.59
C GLN A 312 15.45 39.66 -43.27
N PRO A 313 15.02 40.93 -43.12
CA PRO A 313 13.62 41.27 -42.89
C PRO A 313 12.71 40.67 -43.96
N SER A 314 11.71 39.91 -43.54
CA SER A 314 10.75 39.27 -44.45
C SER A 314 9.64 40.24 -44.87
N PRO A 315 9.09 40.12 -46.10
CA PRO A 315 7.97 40.93 -46.54
C PRO A 315 6.74 40.70 -45.67
N LYS A 316 5.89 41.73 -45.54
CA LYS A 316 4.70 41.67 -44.69
C LYS A 316 3.70 40.64 -45.24
N ALA A 317 3.33 39.66 -44.42
CA ALA A 317 2.35 38.65 -44.77
C ALA A 317 0.91 39.14 -44.51
N GLU A 318 0.02 38.97 -45.48
CA GLU A 318 -1.39 39.38 -45.38
C GLU A 318 -2.23 38.43 -44.54
N THR A 319 -1.91 37.13 -44.56
CA THR A 319 -2.64 36.09 -43.82
C THR A 319 -1.73 35.28 -42.91
N LEU A 320 -2.31 34.71 -41.85
CA LEU A 320 -1.58 33.86 -40.90
C LEU A 320 -1.01 32.60 -41.56
N GLY A 321 -1.70 32.05 -42.56
CA GLY A 321 -1.24 30.88 -43.32
C GLY A 321 0.00 31.19 -44.15
N LEU A 322 0.02 32.34 -44.85
CA LEU A 322 1.20 32.79 -45.61
C LEU A 322 2.36 33.17 -44.69
N PHE A 323 2.08 33.71 -43.51
CA PHE A 323 3.09 34.01 -42.51
C PHE A 323 3.83 32.76 -42.02
N PHE A 324 3.11 31.71 -41.63
CA PHE A 324 3.75 30.45 -41.21
C PHE A 324 4.36 29.63 -42.35
N ALA A 325 4.00 29.92 -43.61
CA ALA A 325 4.70 29.40 -44.78
C ALA A 325 6.02 30.15 -45.06
N GLY A 326 6.23 31.31 -44.43
CA GLY A 326 7.44 32.11 -44.56
C GLY A 326 8.69 31.44 -43.98
N PRO A 327 9.89 31.79 -44.47
CA PRO A 327 11.14 31.21 -44.00
C PRO A 327 11.37 31.53 -42.52
N ASN A 328 11.83 30.52 -41.76
CA ASN A 328 12.19 30.60 -40.34
C ASN A 328 11.09 30.95 -39.32
N THR A 329 9.85 31.24 -39.72
CA THR A 329 8.77 31.55 -38.78
C THR A 329 8.49 30.37 -37.83
N ILE A 330 8.28 29.16 -38.35
CA ILE A 330 8.09 27.95 -37.54
C ILE A 330 9.30 27.67 -36.63
N ARG A 331 10.52 27.91 -37.12
CA ARG A 331 11.75 27.68 -36.35
C ARG A 331 11.83 28.61 -35.14
N VAL A 332 11.57 29.91 -35.33
CA VAL A 332 11.47 30.89 -34.23
C VAL A 332 10.37 30.49 -33.25
N ALA A 333 9.23 30.00 -33.73
CA ALA A 333 8.14 29.53 -32.86
C ALA A 333 8.55 28.31 -32.01
N ILE A 334 9.33 27.37 -32.58
CA ILE A 334 9.88 26.22 -31.86
C ILE A 334 10.88 26.66 -30.79
N ASP A 335 11.79 27.60 -31.12
CA ASP A 335 12.77 28.11 -30.16
C ASP A 335 12.08 28.86 -29.01
N LEU A 336 11.09 29.69 -29.33
CA LEU A 336 10.28 30.39 -28.34
C LEU A 336 9.49 29.41 -27.45
N ALA A 337 8.92 28.37 -28.04
CA ALA A 337 8.25 27.29 -27.32
C ALA A 337 9.22 26.52 -26.41
N GLY A 338 10.44 26.25 -26.89
CA GLY A 338 11.50 25.60 -26.12
C GLY A 338 11.96 26.44 -24.92
N MET A 339 12.16 27.75 -25.11
CA MET A 339 12.44 28.69 -24.02
C MET A 339 11.30 28.73 -23.00
N ALA A 340 10.05 28.82 -23.47
CA ALA A 340 8.85 28.81 -22.62
C ALA A 340 8.72 27.54 -21.79
N ILE A 341 8.84 26.35 -22.39
CA ILE A 341 8.80 25.06 -21.68
C ILE A 341 9.93 25.00 -20.63
N SER A 342 11.14 25.40 -21.02
CA SER A 342 12.33 25.35 -20.14
C SER A 342 12.19 26.30 -18.95
N SER A 343 11.59 27.46 -19.14
CA SER A 343 11.33 28.44 -18.09
C SER A 343 10.36 27.91 -17.01
N ALA A 344 9.43 27.02 -17.38
CA ALA A 344 8.53 26.39 -16.43
C ALA A 344 9.26 25.44 -15.45
N PHE A 345 10.37 24.82 -15.89
CA PHE A 345 11.20 23.96 -15.04
C PHE A 345 11.95 24.76 -13.97
N LEU A 346 12.10 26.07 -14.18
CA LEU A 346 12.66 27.00 -13.20
C LEU A 346 11.59 27.42 -12.19
N VAL A 347 10.46 27.99 -12.64
CA VAL A 347 9.48 28.63 -11.74
C VAL A 347 8.71 27.64 -10.87
N VAL A 348 8.23 26.51 -11.42
CA VAL A 348 7.34 25.58 -10.69
C VAL A 348 8.03 24.95 -9.46
N PRO A 349 9.21 24.31 -9.57
CA PRO A 349 9.85 23.69 -8.40
C PRO A 349 10.40 24.71 -7.42
N THR A 350 10.96 25.83 -7.89
CA THR A 350 11.56 26.86 -7.01
C THR A 350 10.50 27.56 -6.18
N PHE A 351 9.36 27.88 -6.78
CA PHE A 351 8.28 28.52 -6.06
C PHE A 351 7.54 27.56 -5.13
N ALA A 352 7.37 26.29 -5.52
CA ALA A 352 6.89 25.26 -4.61
C ALA A 352 7.82 25.06 -3.39
N ALA A 353 9.13 25.19 -3.58
CA ALA A 353 10.11 25.14 -2.50
C ALA A 353 9.96 26.31 -1.52
N VAL A 354 9.82 27.55 -2.04
CA VAL A 354 9.56 28.75 -1.22
C VAL A 354 8.34 28.54 -0.32
N GLN A 355 7.22 28.07 -0.87
CA GLN A 355 5.99 27.85 -0.11
C GLN A 355 6.15 26.79 0.99
N ALA A 356 6.79 25.67 0.65
CA ALA A 356 6.85 24.51 1.52
C ALA A 356 7.96 24.60 2.59
N TRP A 357 9.01 25.39 2.35
CA TRP A 357 10.04 25.70 3.35
C TRP A 357 9.66 26.88 4.25
N SER A 358 8.71 27.71 3.83
CA SER A 358 8.21 28.81 4.65
C SER A 358 7.52 28.31 5.93
N PRO A 359 7.93 28.82 7.11
CA PRO A 359 7.22 28.57 8.35
C PRO A 359 5.78 29.06 8.25
N GLU A 360 4.85 28.31 8.84
CA GLU A 360 3.41 28.56 8.75
C GLU A 360 3.01 29.97 9.20
N ALA A 361 3.60 30.46 10.30
CA ALA A 361 3.31 31.77 10.89
C ALA A 361 3.77 33.00 10.07
N ARG A 362 4.54 32.81 8.99
CA ARG A 362 5.02 33.90 8.14
C ARG A 362 4.98 33.58 6.65
N ARG A 363 4.18 32.58 6.25
CA ARG A 363 4.18 32.04 4.89
C ARG A 363 3.75 33.08 3.87
N ALA A 364 2.69 33.84 4.13
CA ALA A 364 2.22 34.86 3.18
C ALA A 364 3.21 36.02 3.07
N ARG A 365 3.87 36.42 4.17
CA ARG A 365 4.96 37.42 4.14
C ARG A 365 6.18 36.97 3.34
N VAL A 366 6.58 35.70 3.43
CA VAL A 366 7.68 35.18 2.60
C VAL A 366 7.32 35.21 1.11
N VAL A 367 6.10 34.79 0.76
CA VAL A 367 5.60 34.89 -0.62
C VAL A 367 5.59 36.35 -1.09
N ALA A 368 5.09 37.27 -0.26
CA ALA A 368 5.07 38.70 -0.57
C ALA A 368 6.47 39.26 -0.83
N ALA A 369 7.45 38.93 0.02
CA ALA A 369 8.84 39.34 -0.15
C ALA A 369 9.42 38.83 -1.47
N VAL A 370 9.16 37.57 -1.84
CA VAL A 370 9.58 37.01 -3.14
C VAL A 370 8.89 37.73 -4.31
N SER A 371 7.60 38.04 -4.20
CA SER A 371 6.87 38.82 -5.22
C SER A 371 7.46 40.22 -5.43
N ILE A 372 7.92 40.87 -4.36
CA ILE A 372 8.60 42.17 -4.44
C ILE A 372 9.93 42.04 -5.20
N VAL A 373 10.74 41.03 -4.88
CA VAL A 373 12.00 40.79 -5.60
C VAL A 373 11.73 40.47 -7.07
N ASN A 374 10.70 39.67 -7.38
CA ASN A 374 10.29 39.39 -8.76
C ASN A 374 9.94 40.68 -9.52
N ALA A 375 9.10 41.54 -8.95
CA ALA A 375 8.71 42.81 -9.56
C ALA A 375 9.92 43.75 -9.77
N GLY A 376 10.87 43.75 -8.83
CA GLY A 376 12.14 44.48 -8.97
C GLY A 376 12.97 43.97 -10.16
N PHE A 377 13.11 42.65 -10.31
CA PHE A 377 13.79 42.03 -11.44
C PHE A 377 13.10 42.34 -12.78
N MET A 378 11.77 42.24 -12.86
CA MET A 378 11.02 42.60 -14.08
C MET A 378 11.22 44.07 -14.48
N THR A 379 11.19 44.97 -13.50
CA THR A 379 11.37 46.42 -13.73
C THR A 379 12.77 46.72 -14.25
N LEU A 380 13.80 46.13 -13.61
CA LEU A 380 15.19 46.25 -14.06
C LEU A 380 15.39 45.70 -15.47
N GLY A 381 14.80 44.54 -15.79
CA GLY A 381 14.86 43.95 -17.12
C GLY A 381 14.24 44.85 -18.20
N GLY A 382 13.06 45.41 -17.92
CA GLY A 382 12.39 46.34 -18.84
C GLY A 382 13.21 47.62 -19.10
N ILE A 383 13.76 48.23 -18.04
CA ILE A 383 14.64 49.42 -18.15
C ILE A 383 15.89 49.08 -18.97
N LEU A 384 16.51 47.93 -18.71
CA LEU A 384 17.71 47.50 -19.41
C LEU A 384 17.44 47.30 -20.91
N VAL A 385 16.34 46.62 -21.27
CA VAL A 385 15.95 46.43 -22.67
C VAL A 385 15.67 47.78 -23.34
N ALA A 386 14.93 48.68 -22.69
CA ALA A 386 14.64 50.01 -23.23
C ALA A 386 15.93 50.82 -23.47
N ALA A 387 16.89 50.79 -22.54
CA ALA A 387 18.17 51.45 -22.69
C ALA A 387 19.01 50.86 -23.84
N ILE A 388 19.04 49.53 -23.97
CA ILE A 388 19.77 48.83 -25.03
C ILE A 388 19.13 49.09 -26.40
N GLN A 389 17.79 49.13 -26.49
CA GLN A 389 17.07 49.48 -27.71
C GLN A 389 17.29 50.94 -28.10
N ALA A 390 17.32 51.87 -27.14
CA ALA A 390 17.64 53.28 -27.38
C ALA A 390 19.08 53.47 -27.89
N ALA A 391 20.00 52.58 -27.51
CA ALA A 391 21.37 52.56 -28.01
C ALA A 391 21.53 51.91 -29.41
N GLY A 392 20.44 51.47 -30.05
CA GLY A 392 20.45 50.90 -31.40
C GLY A 392 21.00 49.47 -31.50
N VAL A 393 21.12 48.75 -30.39
CA VAL A 393 21.62 47.38 -30.37
C VAL A 393 20.59 46.41 -30.97
N SER A 394 21.04 45.47 -31.80
CA SER A 394 20.16 44.51 -32.48
C SER A 394 19.48 43.54 -31.50
N ILE A 395 18.27 43.09 -31.84
CA ILE A 395 17.52 42.08 -31.07
C ILE A 395 18.32 40.77 -30.93
N ALA A 396 19.07 40.38 -31.98
CA ALA A 396 19.93 39.19 -31.95
C ALA A 396 21.02 39.29 -30.88
N THR A 397 21.64 40.46 -30.72
CA THR A 397 22.65 40.72 -29.68
C THR A 397 22.04 40.65 -28.27
N VAL A 398 20.82 41.18 -28.09
CA VAL A 398 20.09 41.10 -26.81
C VAL A 398 19.80 39.64 -26.44
N LEU A 399 19.32 38.85 -27.40
CA LEU A 399 19.03 37.42 -27.19
C LEU A 399 20.30 36.59 -26.94
N PHE A 400 21.40 36.90 -27.62
CA PHE A 400 22.69 36.26 -27.39
C PHE A 400 23.21 36.56 -25.97
N GLY A 401 23.17 37.84 -25.55
CA GLY A 401 23.54 38.24 -24.19
C GLY A 401 22.68 37.52 -23.15
N LEU A 402 21.36 37.46 -23.37
CA LEU A 402 20.43 36.73 -22.51
C LEU A 402 20.78 35.24 -22.43
N ALA A 403 21.14 34.59 -23.54
CA ALA A 403 21.55 33.19 -23.56
C ALA A 403 22.84 32.96 -22.75
N ALA A 404 23.85 33.83 -22.89
CA ALA A 404 25.10 33.76 -22.12
C ALA A 404 24.85 33.94 -20.61
N PHE A 405 24.05 34.94 -20.22
CA PHE A 405 23.66 35.13 -18.81
C PHE A 405 22.92 33.92 -18.25
N ASN A 406 22.07 33.27 -19.05
CA ASN A 406 21.39 32.04 -18.63
C ASN A 406 22.33 30.85 -18.46
N ALA A 407 23.36 30.70 -19.29
CA ALA A 407 24.37 29.66 -19.11
C ALA A 407 25.13 29.83 -17.78
N VAL A 408 25.53 31.06 -17.46
CA VAL A 408 26.17 31.40 -16.18
C VAL A 408 25.22 31.18 -15.00
N ALA A 409 23.97 31.62 -15.12
CA ALA A 409 22.95 31.43 -14.10
C ALA A 409 22.68 29.94 -13.84
N ALA A 410 22.59 29.10 -14.87
CA ALA A 410 22.42 27.65 -14.73
C ALA A 410 23.56 27.00 -13.94
N TRP A 411 24.82 27.39 -14.23
CA TRP A 411 25.99 26.92 -13.47
C TRP A 411 25.96 27.37 -12.01
N LEU A 412 25.64 28.64 -11.74
CA LEU A 412 25.49 29.16 -10.38
C LEU A 412 24.37 28.46 -9.61
N MET A 413 23.22 28.23 -10.26
CA MET A 413 22.08 27.53 -9.69
C MET A 413 22.43 26.09 -9.31
N LEU A 414 23.20 25.38 -10.15
CA LEU A 414 23.64 24.02 -9.86
C LEU A 414 24.66 23.98 -8.73
N LYS A 415 25.64 24.91 -8.72
CA LYS A 415 26.69 24.99 -7.70
C LYS A 415 26.14 25.30 -6.30
N TYR A 416 25.12 26.17 -6.22
CA TYR A 416 24.52 26.61 -4.95
C TYR A 416 23.15 26.01 -4.69
N LEU A 417 22.82 24.88 -5.35
CA LEU A 417 21.54 24.20 -5.23
C LEU A 417 21.27 23.83 -3.75
N PRO A 418 20.11 24.23 -3.17
CA PRO A 418 19.79 23.89 -1.78
C PRO A 418 19.57 22.40 -1.51
N THR A 419 19.36 21.59 -2.55
CA THR A 419 19.12 20.14 -2.49
C THR A 419 20.29 19.36 -3.09
N ASN A 420 20.43 18.08 -2.74
CA ASN A 420 21.41 17.19 -3.37
C ASN A 420 20.94 16.80 -4.78
N ALA A 421 21.68 17.26 -5.80
CA ALA A 421 21.36 17.04 -7.21
C ALA A 421 21.24 15.55 -7.59
N PHE A 422 22.12 14.69 -7.08
CA PHE A 422 22.08 13.26 -7.38
C PHE A 422 20.81 12.62 -6.81
N ARG A 423 20.45 13.00 -5.59
CA ARG A 423 19.23 12.49 -4.95
C ARG A 423 17.96 12.97 -5.65
N ASP A 424 17.93 14.24 -6.06
CA ASP A 424 16.81 14.79 -6.83
C ASP A 424 16.66 14.03 -8.15
N PHE A 425 17.76 13.75 -8.85
CA PHE A 425 17.78 12.93 -10.05
C PHE A 425 17.21 11.52 -9.81
N VAL A 426 17.72 10.81 -8.80
CA VAL A 426 17.23 9.45 -8.45
C VAL A 426 15.75 9.46 -8.08
N SER A 427 15.30 10.46 -7.31
CA SER A 427 13.88 10.65 -6.98
C SER A 427 13.02 10.84 -8.22
N ILE A 428 13.47 11.67 -9.18
CA ILE A 428 12.78 11.87 -10.45
C ILE A 428 12.69 10.54 -11.21
N LEU A 429 13.77 9.75 -11.31
CA LEU A 429 13.75 8.47 -12.02
C LEU A 429 12.73 7.47 -11.44
N PHE A 430 12.72 7.28 -10.12
CA PHE A 430 11.75 6.36 -9.49
C PHE A 430 10.31 6.85 -9.63
N ARG A 431 10.07 8.16 -9.60
CA ARG A 431 8.73 8.71 -9.78
C ARG A 431 8.27 8.61 -11.23
N ALA A 432 9.17 8.95 -12.15
CA ALA A 432 8.92 8.97 -13.58
C ALA A 432 8.63 7.58 -14.15
N PHE A 433 9.54 6.65 -13.90
CA PHE A 433 9.49 5.34 -14.51
C PHE A 433 8.79 4.33 -13.60
N HIS A 434 9.06 4.37 -12.30
CA HIS A 434 8.54 3.39 -11.35
C HIS A 434 7.25 3.83 -10.61
N ARG A 435 6.68 5.00 -10.91
CA ARG A 435 5.44 5.50 -10.28
C ARG A 435 5.48 5.35 -8.76
N LEU A 436 6.59 5.78 -8.15
CA LEU A 436 6.86 5.65 -6.73
C LEU A 436 5.74 6.25 -5.86
N GLU A 437 5.13 5.42 -5.03
CA GLU A 437 4.20 5.80 -3.98
C GLU A 437 4.86 5.57 -2.61
N VAL A 438 4.80 6.58 -1.74
CA VAL A 438 5.34 6.48 -0.38
C VAL A 438 4.22 6.79 0.61
N GLU A 439 3.94 5.84 1.49
CA GLU A 439 2.97 5.94 2.59
C GLU A 439 3.72 5.99 3.93
N GLY A 440 3.25 6.83 4.85
CA GLY A 440 3.84 6.94 6.20
C GLY A 440 5.10 7.80 6.31
N LEU A 441 5.35 8.74 5.38
CA LEU A 441 6.52 9.65 5.45
C LEU A 441 6.63 10.41 6.78
N ASP A 442 5.50 10.74 7.42
CA ASP A 442 5.51 11.45 8.71
C ASP A 442 6.09 10.61 9.86
N ASN A 443 6.08 9.27 9.74
CA ASN A 443 6.71 8.38 10.72
C ASN A 443 8.23 8.55 10.77
N LEU A 444 8.88 9.03 9.70
CA LEU A 444 10.30 9.37 9.71
C LEU A 444 10.59 10.54 10.63
N LYS A 445 9.71 11.56 10.67
CA LYS A 445 9.84 12.69 11.58
C LYS A 445 9.58 12.29 13.03
N ALA A 446 8.58 11.43 13.24
CA ALA A 446 8.25 10.89 14.56
C ALA A 446 9.40 10.06 15.18
N ALA A 447 10.31 9.55 14.35
CA ALA A 447 11.44 8.75 14.81
C ALA A 447 12.61 9.57 15.39
N GLY A 448 12.58 10.91 15.26
CA GLY A 448 13.63 11.80 15.76
C GLY A 448 14.84 11.94 14.81
N PRO A 449 15.95 12.52 15.29
CA PRO A 449 17.09 12.90 14.43
C PRO A 449 17.96 11.72 13.97
N ALA A 450 18.08 10.63 14.75
CA ALA A 450 18.97 9.51 14.43
C ALA A 450 18.26 8.14 14.39
N PRO A 451 17.25 7.95 13.52
CA PRO A 451 16.52 6.70 13.40
C PRO A 451 17.33 5.63 12.65
N ILE A 452 17.03 4.37 12.96
CA ILE A 452 17.50 3.21 12.19
C ILE A 452 16.40 2.81 11.21
N LEU A 453 16.60 3.05 9.93
CA LEU A 453 15.67 2.67 8.87
C LEU A 453 15.93 1.20 8.51
N ALA A 454 15.05 0.31 8.95
CA ALA A 454 15.13 -1.13 8.72
C ALA A 454 14.26 -1.51 7.52
N LEU A 455 14.90 -1.76 6.38
CA LEU A 455 14.21 -2.07 5.11
C LEU A 455 14.29 -3.56 4.77
N ASN A 456 13.24 -4.12 4.17
CA ASN A 456 13.38 -5.38 3.42
C ASN A 456 14.25 -5.16 2.18
N HIS A 457 14.89 -6.22 1.69
CA HIS A 457 15.83 -6.11 0.57
C HIS A 457 15.42 -6.99 -0.61
N VAL A 458 14.83 -6.39 -1.65
CA VAL A 458 14.24 -7.04 -2.81
C VAL A 458 15.00 -6.83 -4.13
N SER A 459 15.82 -5.78 -4.24
CA SER A 459 16.51 -5.41 -5.49
C SER A 459 17.79 -4.60 -5.24
N PHE A 460 18.69 -4.54 -6.23
CA PHE A 460 19.82 -3.60 -6.20
C PHE A 460 19.38 -2.12 -6.25
N LEU A 461 18.11 -1.86 -6.62
CA LEU A 461 17.53 -0.52 -6.64
C LEU A 461 17.09 0.00 -5.26
N ASP A 462 17.08 -0.85 -4.23
CA ASP A 462 16.56 -0.49 -2.91
C ASP A 462 17.41 0.58 -2.20
N GLY A 463 18.74 0.52 -2.35
CA GLY A 463 19.64 1.52 -1.78
C GLY A 463 19.41 2.92 -2.35
N PRO A 464 19.46 3.09 -3.70
CA PRO A 464 19.09 4.34 -4.35
C PRO A 464 17.68 4.82 -3.98
N LEU A 465 16.71 3.91 -3.86
CA LEU A 465 15.35 4.26 -3.42
C LEU A 465 15.34 4.78 -1.98
N ALA A 466 16.02 4.12 -1.05
CA ALA A 466 16.11 4.53 0.35
C ALA A 466 16.73 5.93 0.50
N LEU A 467 17.71 6.28 -0.35
CA LEU A 467 18.28 7.64 -0.39
C LEU A 467 17.20 8.69 -0.65
N THR A 468 16.14 8.37 -1.39
CA THR A 468 15.07 9.33 -1.69
C THR A 468 14.13 9.60 -0.51
N LEU A 469 14.12 8.75 0.53
CA LEU A 469 13.13 8.76 1.61
C LEU A 469 13.37 9.82 2.71
N THR A 470 14.62 10.13 3.07
CA THR A 470 14.94 11.01 4.22
C THR A 470 15.60 12.31 3.80
N ASP A 471 15.15 13.49 4.22
CA ASP A 471 15.76 14.77 3.78
C ASP A 471 17.25 14.94 4.14
N GLU A 472 17.73 14.25 5.17
CA GLU A 472 19.15 14.14 5.53
C GLU A 472 19.86 13.00 4.80
N GLU A 473 21.19 13.07 4.68
CA GLU A 473 22.01 12.02 4.05
C GLU A 473 22.30 10.89 5.06
N PRO A 474 21.63 9.73 4.94
CA PRO A 474 21.82 8.64 5.88
C PRO A 474 23.11 7.89 5.59
N VAL A 475 23.64 7.23 6.61
CA VAL A 475 24.73 6.27 6.44
C VAL A 475 24.13 4.94 6.00
N PHE A 476 24.69 4.33 4.94
CA PHE A 476 24.29 3.03 4.44
C PHE A 476 25.19 1.93 4.99
N ALA A 477 24.62 0.99 5.72
CA ALA A 477 25.26 -0.28 6.03
C ALA A 477 25.23 -1.20 4.80
N ILE A 478 26.38 -1.42 4.16
CA ILE A 478 26.49 -2.23 2.92
C ILE A 478 27.37 -3.45 3.16
N ASP A 479 27.05 -4.59 2.54
CA ASP A 479 27.91 -5.76 2.54
C ASP A 479 29.31 -5.46 1.96
N TYR A 480 30.35 -5.99 2.60
CA TYR A 480 31.74 -5.74 2.22
C TYR A 480 32.06 -6.19 0.78
N THR A 481 31.58 -7.35 0.34
CA THR A 481 31.86 -7.86 -1.00
C THR A 481 31.16 -7.03 -2.07
N ILE A 482 29.91 -6.59 -1.81
CA ILE A 482 29.20 -5.68 -2.71
C ILE A 482 29.92 -4.33 -2.81
N ALA A 483 30.44 -3.80 -1.70
CA ALA A 483 31.17 -2.53 -1.70
C ALA A 483 32.47 -2.58 -2.53
N GLN A 484 33.09 -3.75 -2.70
CA GLN A 484 34.30 -3.91 -3.52
C GLN A 484 34.02 -4.03 -5.03
N ALA A 485 32.77 -4.27 -5.43
CA ALA A 485 32.42 -4.43 -6.83
C ALA A 485 32.70 -3.15 -7.63
N TRP A 486 33.32 -3.29 -8.82
CA TRP A 486 33.76 -2.15 -9.63
C TRP A 486 32.61 -1.20 -9.98
N TRP A 487 31.43 -1.76 -10.27
CA TRP A 487 30.22 -1.01 -10.64
C TRP A 487 29.59 -0.26 -9.45
N MET A 488 29.93 -0.61 -8.21
CA MET A 488 29.43 0.05 -7.00
C MET A 488 30.28 1.28 -6.62
N LYS A 489 31.56 1.32 -7.04
CA LYS A 489 32.49 2.41 -6.68
C LYS A 489 31.98 3.83 -7.01
N PRO A 490 31.33 4.10 -8.16
CA PRO A 490 30.76 5.41 -8.43
C PRO A 490 29.66 5.81 -7.43
N PHE A 491 28.80 4.87 -7.04
CA PHE A 491 27.73 5.10 -6.07
C PHE A 491 28.27 5.40 -4.66
N LEU A 492 29.35 4.71 -4.25
CA LEU A 492 30.00 4.94 -2.95
C LEU A 492 30.66 6.33 -2.86
N LYS A 493 31.00 6.97 -3.98
CA LYS A 493 31.51 8.36 -3.99
C LYS A 493 30.39 9.39 -3.78
N LEU A 494 29.14 9.02 -4.05
CA LEU A 494 27.97 9.91 -4.02
C LEU A 494 27.11 9.71 -2.77
N THR A 495 27.45 8.73 -1.92
CA THR A 495 26.67 8.36 -0.73
C THR A 495 27.57 8.05 0.46
N ARG A 496 27.07 8.28 1.67
CA ARG A 496 27.77 7.89 2.91
C ARG A 496 27.58 6.39 3.14
N ALA A 497 28.51 5.57 2.68
CA ALA A 497 28.42 4.11 2.83
C ALA A 497 29.47 3.57 3.80
N LEU A 498 29.06 2.61 4.64
CA LEU A 498 29.94 1.87 5.55
C LEU A 498 29.90 0.38 5.21
N PRO A 499 31.00 -0.17 4.66
CA PRO A 499 31.13 -1.61 4.43
C PRO A 499 31.15 -2.39 5.75
N LEU A 500 30.27 -3.37 5.88
CA LEU A 500 30.17 -4.26 7.03
C LEU A 500 30.78 -5.61 6.69
N ASN A 501 31.74 -6.03 7.51
CA ASN A 501 32.28 -7.38 7.46
C ASN A 501 31.82 -8.13 8.72
N PRO A 502 30.95 -9.15 8.59
CA PRO A 502 30.46 -9.95 9.72
C PRO A 502 31.58 -10.61 10.54
N ALA A 503 32.75 -10.86 9.93
CA ALA A 503 33.90 -11.45 10.61
C ALA A 503 34.69 -10.44 11.47
N LYS A 504 34.40 -9.13 11.36
CA LYS A 504 35.10 -8.06 12.10
C LYS A 504 34.14 -7.33 13.05
N PRO A 505 34.18 -7.62 14.37
CA PRO A 505 33.31 -6.99 15.39
C PRO A 505 33.41 -5.47 15.48
N MET A 506 34.51 -4.87 15.00
CA MET A 506 34.73 -3.43 15.00
C MET A 506 33.70 -2.67 14.15
N SER A 507 33.14 -3.31 13.11
CA SER A 507 32.14 -2.69 12.22
C SER A 507 30.85 -2.30 12.95
N THR A 508 30.36 -3.15 13.87
CA THR A 508 29.19 -2.85 14.71
C THR A 508 29.46 -1.70 15.68
N ARG A 509 30.67 -1.60 16.24
CA ARG A 509 31.06 -0.48 17.12
C ARG A 509 31.05 0.86 16.37
N THR A 510 31.52 0.87 15.13
CA THR A 510 31.47 2.08 14.28
C THR A 510 30.03 2.51 14.01
N LEU A 511 29.13 1.57 13.69
CA LEU A 511 27.70 1.88 13.50
C LEU A 511 27.06 2.47 14.76
N ILE A 512 27.37 1.93 15.94
CA ILE A 512 26.86 2.46 17.21
C ILE A 512 27.29 3.91 17.40
N LYS A 513 28.56 4.23 17.13
CA LYS A 513 29.07 5.62 17.23
C LYS A 513 28.39 6.57 16.24
N ILE A 514 28.16 6.14 15.00
CA ILE A 514 27.48 6.94 13.97
C ILE A 514 26.08 7.34 14.44
N VAL A 515 25.30 6.37 14.91
CA VAL A 515 23.95 6.63 15.40
C VAL A 515 23.97 7.50 16.68
N GLN A 516 24.92 7.28 17.59
CA GLN A 516 25.10 8.13 18.78
C GLN A 516 25.50 9.57 18.45
N ASN A 517 26.21 9.79 17.33
CA ASN A 517 26.59 11.11 16.84
C ASN A 517 25.42 11.88 16.19
N GLY A 518 24.24 11.27 16.11
CA GLY A 518 23.05 11.91 15.55
C GLY A 518 22.77 11.57 14.08
N ASP A 519 23.54 10.67 13.45
CA ASP A 519 23.36 10.33 12.04
C ASP A 519 22.27 9.24 11.84
N PRO A 520 21.32 9.42 10.91
CA PRO A 520 20.39 8.35 10.52
C PRO A 520 21.12 7.19 9.84
N LEU A 521 20.67 5.96 10.12
CA LEU A 521 21.27 4.73 9.61
C LEU A 521 20.28 3.94 8.76
N VAL A 522 20.62 3.69 7.50
CA VAL A 522 19.92 2.73 6.63
C VAL A 522 20.54 1.35 6.82
N ILE A 523 19.70 0.38 7.18
CA ILE A 523 20.09 -1.02 7.31
C ILE A 523 19.12 -1.95 6.60
N PHE A 524 19.67 -2.96 5.94
CA PHE A 524 18.93 -4.09 5.39
C PHE A 524 19.16 -5.28 6.34
N PRO A 525 18.22 -5.58 7.27
CA PRO A 525 18.47 -6.55 8.33
C PRO A 525 18.79 -7.96 7.84
N GLU A 526 18.33 -8.32 6.63
CA GLU A 526 18.61 -9.60 5.97
C GLU A 526 20.06 -9.72 5.46
N GLY A 527 20.81 -8.62 5.35
CA GLY A 527 22.21 -8.58 4.91
C GLY A 527 22.45 -8.96 3.44
N ARG A 528 21.41 -9.33 2.69
CA ARG A 528 21.45 -9.71 1.27
C ARG A 528 20.12 -9.45 0.60
N ILE A 529 20.13 -9.33 -0.72
CA ILE A 529 18.90 -9.31 -1.54
C ILE A 529 18.21 -10.67 -1.40
N THR A 530 16.89 -10.64 -1.21
CA THR A 530 16.05 -11.84 -1.10
C THR A 530 16.16 -12.73 -2.33
N VAL A 531 16.15 -14.05 -2.10
CA VAL A 531 16.11 -15.07 -3.16
C VAL A 531 14.85 -15.93 -3.09
N THR A 532 14.05 -15.78 -2.04
CA THR A 532 12.80 -16.51 -1.84
C THR A 532 11.57 -15.63 -2.06
N GLY A 533 11.73 -14.29 -1.91
CA GLY A 533 10.63 -13.33 -1.95
C GLY A 533 9.89 -13.19 -0.61
N GLY A 534 10.18 -14.07 0.36
CA GLY A 534 9.76 -13.94 1.76
C GLY A 534 10.85 -13.35 2.64
N LEU A 535 10.54 -13.18 3.92
CA LEU A 535 11.48 -12.70 4.94
C LEU A 535 12.58 -13.75 5.18
N MET A 536 13.83 -13.40 4.92
CA MET A 536 14.98 -14.28 5.21
C MET A 536 15.50 -14.09 6.65
N LYS A 537 16.63 -14.74 6.96
CA LYS A 537 17.34 -14.60 8.23
C LYS A 537 17.71 -13.13 8.47
N VAL A 538 17.29 -12.61 9.63
CA VAL A 538 17.73 -11.30 10.13
C VAL A 538 19.05 -11.47 10.91
N TYR A 539 20.03 -10.60 10.65
CA TYR A 539 21.32 -10.64 11.32
C TYR A 539 21.31 -9.87 12.65
N ASP A 540 21.78 -10.52 13.72
CA ASP A 540 21.84 -9.93 15.05
C ASP A 540 22.66 -8.63 15.13
N GLY A 541 23.64 -8.45 14.23
CA GLY A 541 24.49 -7.25 14.19
C GLY A 541 23.67 -5.97 14.01
N ALA A 542 22.62 -6.01 13.18
CA ALA A 542 21.68 -4.92 12.99
C ALA A 542 20.90 -4.62 14.27
N ALA A 543 20.40 -5.67 14.92
CA ALA A 543 19.63 -5.56 16.15
C ALA A 543 20.45 -5.01 17.32
N MET A 544 21.73 -5.38 17.40
CA MET A 544 22.65 -4.90 18.44
C MET A 544 22.88 -3.38 18.36
N VAL A 545 22.88 -2.79 17.17
CA VAL A 545 23.01 -1.33 17.02
C VAL A 545 21.79 -0.65 17.64
N ALA A 546 20.58 -1.11 17.33
CA ALA A 546 19.34 -0.59 17.89
C ALA A 546 19.25 -0.78 19.43
N ASP A 547 19.56 -1.97 19.94
CA ASP A 547 19.57 -2.26 21.39
C ASP A 547 20.57 -1.36 22.16
N LYS A 548 21.78 -1.15 21.62
CA LYS A 548 22.84 -0.39 22.32
C LYS A 548 22.69 1.12 22.22
N THR A 549 22.13 1.63 21.13
CA THR A 549 21.92 3.07 20.94
C THR A 549 20.63 3.55 21.58
N GLY A 550 19.65 2.66 21.75
CA GLY A 550 18.29 3.02 22.16
C GLY A 550 17.51 3.77 21.09
N SER A 551 18.07 3.91 19.88
CA SER A 551 17.43 4.60 18.76
C SER A 551 16.17 3.90 18.28
N MET A 552 15.24 4.68 17.76
CA MET A 552 14.02 4.18 17.16
C MET A 552 14.34 3.42 15.86
N VAL A 553 13.74 2.24 15.72
CA VAL A 553 13.77 1.46 14.48
C VAL A 553 12.53 1.80 13.67
N VAL A 554 12.70 2.26 12.45
CA VAL A 554 11.61 2.54 11.51
C VAL A 554 11.50 1.37 10.53
N PRO A 555 10.46 0.53 10.61
CA PRO A 555 10.27 -0.59 9.68
C PRO A 555 9.74 -0.07 8.34
N ILE A 556 10.43 -0.39 7.25
CA ILE A 556 10.07 0.09 5.90
C ILE A 556 9.96 -1.10 4.94
N ARG A 557 8.80 -1.20 4.29
CA ARG A 557 8.54 -2.21 3.25
C ARG A 557 8.61 -1.59 1.87
N ILE A 558 9.47 -2.14 1.03
CA ILE A 558 9.59 -1.90 -0.40
C ILE A 558 8.85 -3.02 -1.14
N GLU A 559 7.97 -2.64 -2.05
CA GLU A 559 7.21 -3.54 -2.92
C GLU A 559 7.27 -3.07 -4.38
N GLY A 560 7.25 -4.01 -5.31
CA GLY A 560 7.33 -3.80 -6.75
C GLY A 560 8.74 -3.97 -7.32
N LEU A 561 9.79 -3.58 -6.59
CA LEU A 561 11.17 -3.71 -7.06
C LEU A 561 11.64 -5.16 -7.20
N GLU A 562 11.02 -6.10 -6.50
CA GLU A 562 11.23 -7.53 -6.70
C GLU A 562 10.91 -7.99 -8.13
N LYS A 563 10.03 -7.27 -8.85
CA LYS A 563 9.64 -7.52 -10.24
C LYS A 563 10.62 -6.91 -11.25
N SER A 564 11.51 -6.01 -10.82
CA SER A 564 12.51 -5.36 -11.71
C SER A 564 13.57 -6.36 -12.18
N PRO A 565 14.29 -6.12 -13.29
CA PRO A 565 15.44 -6.94 -13.72
C PRO A 565 16.58 -6.99 -12.68
N PHE A 566 16.65 -6.00 -11.80
CA PHE A 566 17.66 -5.86 -10.76
C PHE A 566 17.39 -6.68 -9.49
N SER A 567 16.29 -7.45 -9.46
CA SER A 567 16.02 -8.45 -8.42
C SER A 567 16.76 -9.76 -8.68
N ARG A 568 17.05 -10.53 -7.61
CA ARG A 568 17.59 -11.90 -7.71
C ARG A 568 16.51 -12.97 -7.93
N LEU A 569 15.22 -12.61 -7.84
CA LEU A 569 14.10 -13.54 -7.99
C LEU A 569 13.89 -14.00 -9.44
N THR A 570 13.79 -15.29 -9.70
CA THR A 570 13.60 -15.81 -11.08
C THR A 570 12.15 -15.66 -11.56
N ALA A 571 11.88 -15.98 -12.83
CA ALA A 571 10.52 -15.99 -13.40
C ALA A 571 9.58 -16.99 -12.69
N GLN A 572 10.13 -18.00 -12.00
CA GLN A 572 9.37 -18.92 -11.15
C GLN A 572 8.86 -18.24 -9.87
N HIS A 573 9.51 -17.17 -9.42
CA HIS A 573 9.17 -16.47 -8.19
C HIS A 573 8.29 -15.25 -8.44
N VAL A 574 8.49 -14.52 -9.56
CA VAL A 574 7.79 -13.27 -9.88
C VAL A 574 7.73 -13.03 -11.38
N ARG A 575 6.68 -12.34 -11.84
CA ARG A 575 6.59 -11.87 -13.23
C ARG A 575 7.41 -10.59 -13.42
N ARG A 576 8.54 -10.70 -14.14
CA ARG A 576 9.45 -9.57 -14.40
C ARG A 576 8.78 -8.45 -15.20
N ARG A 577 9.13 -7.20 -14.87
CA ARG A 577 8.70 -5.95 -15.54
C ARG A 577 9.88 -4.97 -15.52
N LEU A 578 10.07 -4.20 -16.58
CA LEU A 578 11.16 -3.20 -16.65
C LEU A 578 10.92 -2.05 -15.65
N PHE A 579 9.71 -1.51 -15.63
CA PHE A 579 9.32 -0.39 -14.79
C PHE A 579 8.10 -0.74 -13.91
N PRO A 580 8.26 -1.65 -12.93
CA PRO A 580 7.18 -1.98 -12.01
C PRO A 580 6.80 -0.75 -11.19
N LYS A 581 5.51 -0.65 -10.86
CA LYS A 581 5.04 0.30 -9.85
C LYS A 581 5.70 -0.03 -8.52
N VAL A 582 6.30 0.96 -7.87
CA VAL A 582 6.96 0.80 -6.57
C VAL A 582 6.14 1.45 -5.47
N LYS A 583 5.88 0.69 -4.42
CA LYS A 583 5.22 1.17 -3.19
C LYS A 583 6.19 1.04 -2.03
N VAL A 584 6.34 2.11 -1.27
CA VAL A 584 7.09 2.13 -0.01
C VAL A 584 6.13 2.42 1.12
N THR A 585 6.06 1.52 2.09
CA THR A 585 5.22 1.69 3.29
C THR A 585 6.13 1.81 4.51
N ILE A 586 6.05 2.95 5.19
CA ILE A 586 6.85 3.27 6.39
C ILE A 586 5.94 3.13 7.61
N LEU A 587 6.21 2.15 8.46
CA LEU A 587 5.43 1.91 9.68
C LEU A 587 5.88 2.84 10.82
N PRO A 588 5.04 2.99 11.88
CA PRO A 588 5.43 3.75 13.06
C PRO A 588 6.76 3.26 13.65
N PRO A 589 7.62 4.17 14.14
CA PRO A 589 8.88 3.80 14.74
C PRO A 589 8.68 2.97 16.01
N VAL A 590 9.50 1.94 16.20
CA VAL A 590 9.45 1.04 17.37
C VAL A 590 10.79 1.00 18.08
N ARG A 591 10.77 0.87 19.41
CA ARG A 591 11.97 0.63 20.22
C ARG A 591 12.09 -0.87 20.48
N LEU A 592 13.28 -1.43 20.25
CA LEU A 592 13.53 -2.83 20.58
C LEU A 592 13.51 -3.02 22.10
N LYS A 593 12.69 -3.94 22.58
CA LYS A 593 12.62 -4.34 23.99
C LYS A 593 13.43 -5.62 24.18
N VAL A 594 14.53 -5.54 24.93
CA VAL A 594 15.36 -6.69 25.30
C VAL A 594 15.58 -6.63 26.80
N ALA A 595 15.35 -7.75 27.49
CA ALA A 595 15.44 -7.83 28.94
C ALA A 595 16.86 -7.46 29.45
N GLU A 596 16.93 -6.65 30.51
CA GLU A 596 18.18 -6.02 30.97
C GLU A 596 19.17 -7.04 31.56
N GLU A 597 18.65 -8.08 32.19
CA GLU A 597 19.38 -9.18 32.79
C GLU A 597 20.15 -10.04 31.77
N LEU A 598 19.74 -10.02 30.50
CA LEU A 598 20.41 -10.79 29.45
C LEU A 598 21.76 -10.16 29.10
N LYS A 599 22.83 -10.97 29.14
CA LYS A 599 24.20 -10.58 28.79
C LYS A 599 24.78 -11.44 27.67
N GLY A 600 25.83 -10.93 27.03
CA GLY A 600 26.62 -11.66 26.02
C GLY A 600 25.80 -12.21 24.85
N ARG A 601 25.99 -13.50 24.56
CA ARG A 601 25.35 -14.20 23.42
C ARG A 601 23.82 -14.26 23.56
N LYS A 602 23.29 -14.43 24.78
CA LYS A 602 21.83 -14.49 25.03
C LYS A 602 21.15 -13.17 24.68
N ARG A 603 21.73 -12.04 25.09
CA ARG A 603 21.21 -10.70 24.75
C ARG A 603 21.19 -10.46 23.23
N ARG A 604 22.28 -10.86 22.55
CA ARG A 604 22.38 -10.74 21.09
C ARG A 604 21.29 -11.54 20.37
N ALA A 605 21.06 -12.78 20.78
CA ALA A 605 20.01 -13.61 20.20
C ALA A 605 18.60 -13.04 20.46
N ALA A 606 18.35 -12.51 21.67
CA ALA A 606 17.08 -11.86 22.01
C ALA A 606 16.85 -10.58 21.18
N ALA A 607 17.87 -9.74 21.01
CA ALA A 607 17.80 -8.57 20.12
C ALA A 607 17.51 -8.98 18.67
N GLY A 608 18.20 -10.00 18.16
CA GLY A 608 17.96 -10.56 16.82
C GLY A 608 16.52 -11.04 16.64
N ALA A 609 15.99 -11.77 17.62
CA ALA A 609 14.60 -12.24 17.62
C ALA A 609 13.59 -11.08 17.69
N ALA A 610 13.87 -10.03 18.47
CA ALA A 610 13.04 -8.83 18.53
C ALA A 610 13.01 -8.09 17.20
N LEU A 611 14.16 -7.90 16.55
CA LEU A 611 14.22 -7.28 15.22
C LEU A 611 13.55 -8.17 14.16
N TYR A 612 13.70 -9.49 14.23
CA TYR A 612 12.96 -10.43 13.37
C TYR A 612 11.46 -10.27 13.54
N GLN A 613 10.96 -10.15 14.77
CA GLN A 613 9.55 -9.92 15.04
C GLN A 613 9.07 -8.60 14.41
N VAL A 614 9.84 -7.51 14.55
CA VAL A 614 9.56 -6.24 13.87
C VAL A 614 9.46 -6.39 12.35
N MET A 615 10.38 -7.14 11.74
CA MET A 615 10.34 -7.40 10.29
C MET A 615 9.18 -8.33 9.88
N SER A 616 8.82 -9.31 10.71
CA SER A 616 7.67 -10.20 10.48
C SER A 616 6.35 -9.43 10.60
N ASP A 617 6.23 -8.56 11.60
CA ASP A 617 5.09 -7.65 11.78
C ASP A 617 5.00 -6.65 10.61
N LEU A 618 6.12 -6.11 10.15
CA LEU A 618 6.18 -5.31 8.93
C LEU A 618 5.63 -6.10 7.74
N VAL A 619 6.02 -7.38 7.59
CA VAL A 619 5.52 -8.19 6.49
C VAL A 619 4.02 -8.44 6.60
N PHE A 620 3.50 -8.66 7.81
CA PHE A 620 2.09 -8.92 8.05
C PHE A 620 1.21 -7.66 7.87
N GLN A 621 1.58 -6.54 8.49
CA GLN A 621 0.76 -5.32 8.53
C GLN A 621 0.57 -4.66 7.16
N THR A 622 1.46 -4.93 6.20
CA THR A 622 1.36 -4.40 4.84
C THR A 622 0.67 -5.36 3.86
N GLN A 623 0.18 -6.52 4.30
CA GLN A 623 -0.56 -7.44 3.43
C GLN A 623 -2.01 -7.00 3.23
N HIS A 624 -2.57 -7.33 2.07
CA HIS A 624 -3.95 -7.01 1.74
C HIS A 624 -4.94 -7.98 2.42
N ILE A 625 -5.36 -7.65 3.64
CA ILE A 625 -6.37 -8.39 4.39
C ILE A 625 -7.78 -7.77 4.30
N ASP A 626 -7.89 -6.59 3.66
CA ASP A 626 -9.14 -5.82 3.48
C ASP A 626 -9.86 -6.11 2.16
N LYS A 627 -9.72 -7.34 1.66
CA LYS A 627 -10.39 -7.81 0.44
C LYS A 627 -11.19 -9.09 0.72
N THR A 628 -12.04 -9.47 -0.21
CA THR A 628 -12.61 -10.82 -0.20
C THR A 628 -11.58 -11.85 -0.66
N VAL A 629 -11.77 -13.11 -0.25
CA VAL A 629 -10.89 -14.23 -0.66
C VAL A 629 -10.85 -14.34 -2.19
N LEU A 630 -11.99 -14.24 -2.86
CA LEU A 630 -12.08 -14.32 -4.32
C LEU A 630 -11.34 -13.16 -5.00
N GLU A 631 -11.52 -11.92 -4.54
CA GLU A 631 -10.79 -10.77 -5.08
C GLU A 631 -9.28 -10.93 -4.94
N ARG A 632 -8.81 -11.47 -3.80
CA ARG A 632 -7.39 -11.73 -3.61
C ARG A 632 -6.88 -12.82 -4.56
N VAL A 633 -7.63 -13.90 -4.79
CA VAL A 633 -7.28 -14.94 -5.77
C VAL A 633 -7.23 -14.35 -7.19
N ILE A 634 -8.17 -13.48 -7.56
CA ILE A 634 -8.18 -12.76 -8.85
C ILE A 634 -6.96 -11.85 -9.00
N GLU A 635 -6.61 -11.11 -7.95
CA GLU A 635 -5.43 -10.24 -7.93
C GLU A 635 -4.16 -11.08 -8.13
N THR A 636 -4.00 -12.16 -7.37
CA THR A 636 -2.89 -13.10 -7.54
C THR A 636 -2.83 -13.67 -8.95
N ALA A 637 -3.96 -14.08 -9.53
CA ALA A 637 -4.04 -14.55 -10.92
C ALA A 637 -3.61 -13.47 -11.94
N THR A 638 -3.93 -12.21 -11.70
CA THR A 638 -3.56 -11.09 -12.56
C THR A 638 -2.07 -10.75 -12.45
N GLU A 639 -1.53 -10.83 -11.23
CA GLU A 639 -0.11 -10.58 -10.94
C GLU A 639 0.80 -11.68 -11.50
N ARG A 640 0.44 -12.95 -11.25
CA ARG A 640 1.18 -14.15 -11.66
C ARG A 640 0.95 -14.49 -13.13
N GLY A 641 -0.26 -14.26 -13.62
CA GLY A 641 -0.70 -14.58 -14.97
C GLY A 641 -1.78 -15.67 -15.00
N MET A 642 -2.86 -15.40 -15.73
CA MET A 642 -4.05 -16.27 -15.83
C MET A 642 -3.78 -17.68 -16.41
N LYS A 643 -2.64 -17.89 -17.05
CA LYS A 643 -2.25 -19.19 -17.63
C LYS A 643 -1.53 -20.09 -16.64
N GLN A 644 -1.10 -19.57 -15.48
CA GLN A 644 -0.42 -20.35 -14.45
C GLN A 644 -1.34 -21.40 -13.84
N LEU A 645 -0.77 -22.56 -13.47
CA LEU A 645 -1.48 -23.63 -12.78
C LEU A 645 -2.01 -23.13 -11.42
N ALA A 646 -3.28 -23.39 -11.14
CA ALA A 646 -3.91 -23.06 -9.86
C ALA A 646 -4.20 -24.32 -9.06
N VAL A 647 -4.95 -25.25 -9.65
CA VAL A 647 -5.38 -26.49 -9.00
C VAL A 647 -5.24 -27.68 -9.95
N GLN A 648 -4.98 -28.84 -9.40
CA GLN A 648 -4.86 -30.11 -10.10
C GLN A 648 -5.50 -31.21 -9.25
N ASP A 649 -6.13 -32.20 -9.89
CA ASP A 649 -6.57 -33.42 -9.23
C ASP A 649 -6.44 -34.61 -10.22
N PRO A 650 -6.44 -35.88 -9.75
CA PRO A 650 -6.21 -37.04 -10.62
C PRO A 650 -7.36 -37.32 -11.61
N VAL A 651 -8.56 -36.78 -11.38
CA VAL A 651 -9.77 -37.11 -12.16
C VAL A 651 -10.01 -36.08 -13.26
N SER A 652 -9.99 -34.79 -12.92
CA SER A 652 -10.28 -33.68 -13.82
C SER A 652 -9.03 -33.02 -14.42
N GLY A 653 -7.84 -33.42 -13.95
CA GLY A 653 -6.56 -32.92 -14.44
C GLY A 653 -6.23 -31.53 -13.91
N SER A 654 -5.66 -30.68 -14.77
CA SER A 654 -5.08 -29.39 -14.39
C SER A 654 -5.94 -28.19 -14.79
N LEU A 655 -6.21 -27.29 -13.85
CA LEU A 655 -6.84 -25.99 -14.10
C LEU A 655 -5.86 -24.85 -13.84
N SER A 656 -5.70 -23.98 -14.85
CA SER A 656 -5.05 -22.69 -14.64
C SER A 656 -5.95 -21.74 -13.86
N TYR A 657 -5.37 -20.67 -13.29
CA TYR A 657 -6.16 -19.61 -12.64
C TYR A 657 -7.27 -19.08 -13.54
N GLY A 658 -7.00 -18.87 -14.83
CA GLY A 658 -7.99 -18.40 -15.78
C GLY A 658 -9.13 -19.39 -15.99
N LYS A 659 -8.85 -20.70 -16.04
CA LYS A 659 -9.89 -21.73 -16.16
C LYS A 659 -10.70 -21.87 -14.87
N LEU A 660 -10.04 -21.90 -13.71
CA LEU A 660 -10.69 -21.97 -12.39
C LEU A 660 -11.62 -20.77 -12.18
N LEU A 661 -11.13 -19.55 -12.40
CA LEU A 661 -11.91 -18.32 -12.23
C LEU A 661 -13.03 -18.18 -13.27
N THR A 662 -12.85 -18.71 -14.49
CA THR A 662 -13.94 -18.82 -15.46
C THR A 662 -15.03 -19.77 -14.93
N GLY A 663 -14.65 -20.94 -14.42
CA GLY A 663 -15.58 -21.88 -13.79
C GLY A 663 -16.32 -21.27 -12.60
N ALA A 664 -15.61 -20.57 -11.72
CA ALA A 664 -16.20 -19.86 -10.59
C ALA A 664 -17.16 -18.75 -11.03
N ALA A 665 -16.84 -18.01 -12.11
CA ALA A 665 -17.73 -16.96 -12.64
C ALA A 665 -19.02 -17.54 -13.26
N VAL A 666 -18.93 -18.68 -13.96
CA VAL A 666 -20.09 -19.40 -14.50
C VAL A 666 -20.97 -19.94 -13.39
N LEU A 667 -20.36 -20.64 -12.42
CA LEU A 667 -21.09 -21.18 -11.28
C LEU A 667 -21.71 -20.07 -10.44
N GLY A 668 -21.00 -18.97 -10.23
CA GLY A 668 -21.51 -17.80 -9.51
C GLY A 668 -22.77 -17.23 -10.14
N GLU A 669 -22.84 -17.12 -11.47
CA GLU A 669 -24.04 -16.66 -12.18
C GLU A 669 -25.23 -17.60 -11.99
N LYS A 670 -24.99 -18.92 -12.10
CA LYS A 670 -26.05 -19.91 -11.89
C LYS A 670 -26.52 -19.89 -10.43
N PHE A 671 -25.62 -19.82 -9.46
CA PHE A 671 -25.98 -19.81 -8.04
C PHE A 671 -26.69 -18.53 -7.61
N GLU A 672 -26.28 -17.38 -8.16
CA GLU A 672 -26.97 -16.09 -7.96
C GLU A 672 -28.42 -16.18 -8.45
N THR A 673 -28.61 -16.71 -9.67
CA THR A 673 -29.93 -16.79 -10.30
C THR A 673 -30.84 -17.84 -9.66
N LEU A 674 -30.34 -19.08 -9.50
CA LEU A 674 -31.14 -20.22 -9.02
C LEU A 674 -31.48 -20.13 -7.53
N TYR A 675 -30.62 -19.47 -6.74
CA TYR A 675 -30.76 -19.43 -5.28
C TYR A 675 -30.82 -18.00 -4.75
N ALA A 676 -31.41 -17.06 -5.50
CA ALA A 676 -31.46 -15.64 -5.16
C ALA A 676 -31.92 -15.36 -3.71
N GLY A 677 -32.90 -16.12 -3.20
CA GLY A 677 -33.44 -15.98 -1.83
C GLY A 677 -32.65 -16.69 -0.71
N GLN A 678 -31.52 -17.34 -1.01
CA GLN A 678 -30.71 -18.04 -0.01
C GLN A 678 -29.37 -17.32 0.23
N ASP A 679 -29.07 -17.00 1.49
CA ASP A 679 -27.78 -16.39 1.87
C ASP A 679 -26.65 -17.41 2.01
N THR A 680 -26.99 -18.64 2.38
CA THR A 680 -26.03 -19.71 2.68
C THR A 680 -26.31 -20.94 1.82
N LEU A 681 -25.27 -21.52 1.23
CA LEU A 681 -25.36 -22.77 0.47
C LEU A 681 -24.44 -23.83 1.08
N GLY A 682 -24.97 -25.03 1.31
CA GLY A 682 -24.19 -26.17 1.78
C GLY A 682 -23.28 -26.70 0.67
N ILE A 683 -22.03 -27.02 0.98
CA ILE A 683 -21.11 -27.69 0.07
C ILE A 683 -20.69 -29.01 0.70
N MET A 684 -21.05 -30.11 0.04
CA MET A 684 -20.71 -31.48 0.44
C MET A 684 -19.97 -32.17 -0.70
N LEU A 685 -18.66 -31.89 -0.81
CA LEU A 685 -17.80 -32.34 -1.90
C LEU A 685 -16.44 -32.80 -1.35
N PRO A 686 -15.73 -33.70 -2.06
CA PRO A 686 -14.41 -34.14 -1.67
C PRO A 686 -13.35 -33.09 -2.05
N ASN A 687 -12.10 -33.33 -1.66
CA ASN A 687 -10.96 -32.59 -2.17
C ASN A 687 -10.80 -32.84 -3.68
N ALA A 688 -11.27 -31.90 -4.49
CA ALA A 688 -11.18 -31.94 -5.94
C ALA A 688 -11.26 -30.52 -6.54
N ASN A 689 -10.86 -30.38 -7.80
CA ASN A 689 -10.93 -29.10 -8.52
C ASN A 689 -12.37 -28.55 -8.55
N GLY A 690 -13.36 -29.42 -8.73
CA GLY A 690 -14.77 -29.05 -8.74
C GLY A 690 -15.24 -28.42 -7.43
N ALA A 691 -14.71 -28.90 -6.28
CA ALA A 691 -15.06 -28.34 -4.98
C ALA A 691 -14.46 -26.94 -4.77
N CYS A 692 -13.22 -26.72 -5.24
CA CYS A 692 -12.61 -25.40 -5.24
C CYS A 692 -13.38 -24.42 -6.16
N ALA A 693 -13.79 -24.86 -7.36
CA ALA A 693 -14.59 -24.06 -8.27
C ALA A 693 -15.97 -23.72 -7.68
N ALA A 694 -16.63 -24.68 -7.01
CA ALA A 694 -17.91 -24.48 -6.34
C ALA A 694 -17.78 -23.48 -5.18
N LEU A 695 -16.75 -23.64 -4.32
CA LEU A 695 -16.46 -22.72 -3.21
C LEU A 695 -16.33 -21.27 -3.71
N LEU A 696 -15.47 -21.04 -4.71
CA LEU A 696 -15.25 -19.72 -5.29
C LEU A 696 -16.50 -19.20 -6.04
N GLY A 697 -17.28 -20.09 -6.66
CA GLY A 697 -18.54 -19.75 -7.31
C GLY A 697 -19.61 -19.27 -6.32
N VAL A 698 -19.78 -19.96 -5.20
CA VAL A 698 -20.69 -19.54 -4.12
C VAL A 698 -20.28 -18.17 -3.56
N MET A 699 -18.99 -17.97 -3.29
CA MET A 699 -18.46 -16.65 -2.88
C MET A 699 -18.70 -15.58 -3.95
N SER A 700 -18.52 -15.90 -5.24
CA SER A 700 -18.74 -14.97 -6.35
C SER A 700 -20.21 -14.53 -6.46
N ALA A 701 -21.15 -15.44 -6.19
CA ALA A 701 -22.58 -15.15 -6.11
C ALA A 701 -22.98 -14.33 -4.87
N GLY A 702 -22.01 -13.93 -4.04
CA GLY A 702 -22.25 -13.23 -2.79
C GLY A 702 -22.89 -14.09 -1.71
N LYS A 703 -22.84 -15.42 -1.81
CA LYS A 703 -23.41 -16.34 -0.83
C LYS A 703 -22.33 -16.91 0.08
N VAL A 704 -22.73 -17.40 1.25
CA VAL A 704 -21.81 -17.98 2.23
C VAL A 704 -21.77 -19.51 2.05
N PRO A 705 -20.62 -20.10 1.68
CA PRO A 705 -20.47 -21.56 1.67
C PRO A 705 -20.47 -22.11 3.09
N ALA A 706 -21.39 -23.03 3.38
CA ALA A 706 -21.38 -23.84 4.60
C ALA A 706 -20.79 -25.21 4.28
N MET A 707 -19.58 -25.50 4.79
CA MET A 707 -18.88 -26.72 4.44
C MET A 707 -19.39 -27.90 5.26
N ILE A 708 -20.06 -28.84 4.61
CA ILE A 708 -20.73 -29.97 5.27
C ILE A 708 -19.74 -31.10 5.52
N ASN A 709 -19.58 -31.48 6.78
CA ASN A 709 -18.81 -32.66 7.16
C ASN A 709 -19.63 -33.94 6.90
N PHE A 710 -19.40 -34.56 5.74
CA PHE A 710 -20.08 -35.79 5.34
C PHE A 710 -19.74 -37.02 6.20
N THR A 711 -18.72 -36.94 7.06
CA THR A 711 -18.37 -38.03 8.00
C THR A 711 -19.10 -37.95 9.34
N ALA A 712 -19.86 -36.88 9.58
CA ALA A 712 -20.53 -36.64 10.86
C ALA A 712 -21.84 -37.43 11.05
N GLY A 713 -22.34 -38.08 9.99
CA GLY A 713 -23.66 -38.74 9.98
C GLY A 713 -24.83 -37.79 9.74
N ALA A 714 -25.98 -38.33 9.31
CA ALA A 714 -27.12 -37.53 8.84
C ALA A 714 -27.69 -36.58 9.89
N ALA A 715 -27.84 -37.01 11.15
CA ALA A 715 -28.38 -36.18 12.24
C ALA A 715 -27.53 -34.93 12.50
N ASN A 716 -26.20 -35.08 12.52
CA ASN A 716 -25.27 -33.96 12.70
C ASN A 716 -25.27 -33.02 11.50
N ILE A 717 -25.39 -33.56 10.28
CA ILE A 717 -25.52 -32.76 9.06
C ILE A 717 -26.81 -31.93 9.11
N LEU A 718 -27.94 -32.52 9.49
CA LEU A 718 -29.22 -31.81 9.63
C LEU A 718 -29.16 -30.74 10.73
N SER A 719 -28.52 -31.03 11.86
CA SER A 719 -28.29 -30.04 12.92
C SER A 719 -27.44 -28.86 12.45
N ALA A 720 -26.37 -29.14 11.70
CA ALA A 720 -25.52 -28.13 11.07
C ALA A 720 -26.31 -27.28 10.06
N CYS A 721 -27.13 -27.92 9.23
CA CYS A 721 -28.00 -27.23 8.28
C CYS A 721 -29.00 -26.32 8.99
N LYS A 722 -29.62 -26.80 10.08
CA LYS A 722 -30.52 -26.00 10.92
C LYS A 722 -29.78 -24.79 11.50
N ALA A 723 -28.62 -24.98 12.11
CA ALA A 723 -27.84 -23.89 12.72
C ALA A 723 -27.51 -22.76 11.72
N ALA A 724 -27.11 -23.13 10.50
CA ALA A 724 -26.71 -22.20 9.44
C ALA A 724 -27.83 -21.84 8.44
N ARG A 725 -29.08 -22.27 8.68
CA ARG A 725 -30.23 -22.11 7.77
C ARG A 725 -29.93 -22.58 6.34
N VAL A 726 -29.22 -23.69 6.20
CA VAL A 726 -28.93 -24.30 4.89
C VAL A 726 -30.15 -25.08 4.43
N THR A 727 -30.77 -24.62 3.34
CA THR A 727 -31.90 -25.29 2.67
C THR A 727 -31.48 -26.01 1.40
N THR A 728 -30.24 -25.85 0.95
CA THR A 728 -29.72 -26.48 -0.27
C THR A 728 -28.28 -26.92 -0.07
N ILE A 729 -27.98 -28.18 -0.43
CA ILE A 729 -26.63 -28.77 -0.41
C ILE A 729 -26.20 -29.10 -1.84
N LEU A 730 -25.04 -28.58 -2.23
CA LEU A 730 -24.36 -28.87 -3.48
C LEU A 730 -23.48 -30.12 -3.31
N THR A 731 -23.67 -31.13 -4.15
CA THR A 731 -22.86 -32.35 -4.16
C THR A 731 -22.72 -32.95 -5.57
N SER A 732 -22.07 -34.10 -5.71
CA SER A 732 -21.88 -34.81 -6.99
C SER A 732 -22.21 -36.29 -6.83
N ARG A 733 -22.85 -36.89 -7.86
CA ARG A 733 -23.22 -38.31 -7.86
C ARG A 733 -22.00 -39.21 -7.78
N ALA A 734 -20.97 -38.91 -8.57
CA ALA A 734 -19.73 -39.66 -8.58
C ALA A 734 -19.07 -39.70 -7.19
N PHE A 735 -19.11 -38.58 -6.46
CA PHE A 735 -18.60 -38.55 -5.08
C PHE A 735 -19.47 -39.37 -4.12
N VAL A 736 -20.79 -39.20 -4.16
CA VAL A 736 -21.71 -39.91 -3.26
C VAL A 736 -21.61 -41.42 -3.44
N GLU A 737 -21.48 -41.89 -4.69
CA GLU A 737 -21.26 -43.30 -5.01
C GLU A 737 -19.89 -43.78 -4.50
N GLN A 738 -18.81 -43.07 -4.86
CA GLN A 738 -17.45 -43.46 -4.48
C GLN A 738 -17.24 -43.47 -2.95
N ALA A 739 -17.85 -42.53 -2.23
CA ALA A 739 -17.76 -42.43 -0.77
C ALA A 739 -18.86 -43.22 -0.04
N LYS A 740 -19.69 -43.98 -0.77
CA LYS A 740 -20.80 -44.80 -0.21
C LYS A 740 -21.76 -43.99 0.68
N LEU A 741 -22.07 -42.75 0.31
CA LEU A 741 -22.89 -41.82 1.09
C LEU A 741 -24.40 -41.89 0.77
N GLY A 742 -24.84 -42.84 -0.05
CA GLY A 742 -26.23 -42.92 -0.55
C GLY A 742 -27.30 -42.80 0.53
N ALA A 743 -27.18 -43.59 1.60
CA ALA A 743 -28.13 -43.57 2.72
C ALA A 743 -28.13 -42.22 3.48
N ILE A 744 -26.96 -41.60 3.65
CA ILE A 744 -26.83 -40.28 4.31
C ILE A 744 -27.49 -39.20 3.45
N VAL A 745 -27.26 -39.24 2.13
CA VAL A 745 -27.82 -38.25 1.19
C VAL A 745 -29.33 -38.40 1.09
N GLU A 746 -29.85 -39.62 1.07
CA GLU A 746 -31.29 -39.88 1.07
C GLU A 746 -31.96 -39.31 2.33
N GLU A 747 -31.39 -39.60 3.51
CA GLU A 747 -31.93 -39.11 4.77
C GLU A 747 -31.88 -37.58 4.89
N VAL A 748 -30.74 -36.98 4.55
CA VAL A 748 -30.59 -35.51 4.54
C VAL A 748 -31.52 -34.87 3.49
N GLY A 749 -31.68 -35.54 2.34
CA GLY A 749 -32.52 -35.11 1.22
C GLY A 749 -34.01 -35.00 1.54
N ARG A 750 -34.48 -35.63 2.62
CA ARG A 750 -35.87 -35.49 3.12
C ARG A 750 -36.16 -34.09 3.68
N SER A 751 -35.13 -33.39 4.16
CA SER A 751 -35.26 -32.07 4.81
C SER A 751 -34.56 -30.93 4.05
N VAL A 752 -33.57 -31.24 3.22
CA VAL A 752 -32.72 -30.26 2.54
C VAL A 752 -32.64 -30.60 1.06
N ASN A 753 -32.77 -29.62 0.18
CA ASN A 753 -32.69 -29.85 -1.25
C ASN A 753 -31.28 -30.25 -1.68
N ILE A 754 -31.13 -31.44 -2.29
CA ILE A 754 -29.85 -31.92 -2.82
C ILE A 754 -29.73 -31.51 -4.28
N VAL A 755 -28.69 -30.74 -4.58
CA VAL A 755 -28.40 -30.27 -5.94
C VAL A 755 -27.14 -30.96 -6.44
N TRP A 756 -27.30 -31.63 -7.57
CA TRP A 756 -26.22 -32.31 -8.25
C TRP A 756 -25.48 -31.36 -9.19
N LEU A 757 -24.20 -31.12 -8.91
CA LEU A 757 -23.35 -30.31 -9.78
C LEU A 757 -23.18 -30.92 -11.18
N ASP A 758 -23.35 -32.24 -11.30
CA ASP A 758 -23.36 -32.97 -12.56
C ASP A 758 -24.50 -32.49 -13.49
N ASP A 759 -25.71 -32.33 -12.95
CA ASP A 759 -26.86 -31.82 -13.70
C ASP A 759 -26.69 -30.36 -14.04
N LEU A 760 -26.22 -29.56 -13.08
CA LEU A 760 -25.95 -28.15 -13.31
C LEU A 760 -24.92 -27.97 -14.44
N ARG A 761 -23.89 -28.81 -14.48
CA ARG A 761 -22.88 -28.81 -15.56
C ARG A 761 -23.50 -29.05 -16.93
N ALA A 762 -24.51 -29.92 -17.04
CA ALA A 762 -25.20 -30.17 -18.30
C ALA A 762 -25.97 -28.94 -18.82
N THR A 763 -26.39 -28.04 -17.93
CA THR A 763 -27.05 -26.77 -18.31
C THR A 763 -26.09 -25.67 -18.78
N ILE A 764 -24.76 -25.88 -18.69
CA ILE A 764 -23.76 -24.86 -19.02
C ILE A 764 -23.49 -24.85 -20.53
N GLY A 765 -24.05 -23.85 -21.21
CA GLY A 765 -23.88 -23.65 -22.65
C GLY A 765 -22.60 -22.90 -23.05
N LEU A 766 -22.40 -22.68 -24.36
CA LEU A 766 -21.29 -21.88 -24.89
C LEU A 766 -21.37 -20.41 -24.43
N LYS A 767 -22.59 -19.85 -24.37
CA LYS A 767 -22.86 -18.47 -23.91
C LYS A 767 -22.39 -18.26 -22.47
N ASP A 768 -22.72 -19.19 -21.57
CA ASP A 768 -22.30 -19.13 -20.17
C ASP A 768 -20.77 -19.14 -20.07
N LYS A 769 -20.08 -20.01 -20.82
CA LYS A 769 -18.61 -20.08 -20.85
C LYS A 769 -17.97 -18.79 -21.34
N LEU A 770 -18.52 -18.17 -22.40
CA LEU A 770 -18.04 -16.89 -22.93
C LEU A 770 -18.24 -15.76 -21.93
N LEU A 771 -19.42 -15.66 -21.31
CA LEU A 771 -19.70 -14.67 -20.27
C LEU A 771 -18.79 -14.86 -19.05
N GLY A 772 -18.59 -16.10 -18.61
CA GLY A 772 -17.65 -16.43 -17.54
C GLY A 772 -16.22 -16.05 -17.88
N LEU A 773 -15.77 -16.26 -19.12
CA LEU A 773 -14.43 -15.89 -19.57
C LEU A 773 -14.20 -14.37 -19.53
N LEU A 774 -15.23 -13.59 -19.90
CA LEU A 774 -15.21 -12.13 -19.86
C LEU A 774 -15.27 -11.60 -18.42
N ARG A 775 -15.99 -12.29 -17.53
CA ARG A 775 -16.24 -11.85 -16.14
C ARG A 775 -15.31 -12.47 -15.09
N LYS A 776 -14.38 -13.35 -15.46
CA LYS A 776 -13.45 -14.06 -14.53
C LYS A 776 -12.58 -13.15 -13.64
N ALA A 777 -12.46 -11.87 -13.97
CA ALA A 777 -11.62 -10.91 -13.26
C ALA A 777 -12.40 -10.06 -12.23
N THR A 778 -13.68 -10.34 -12.03
CA THR A 778 -14.54 -9.59 -11.10
C THR A 778 -15.54 -10.53 -10.43
N PRO A 779 -15.75 -10.43 -9.09
CA PRO A 779 -16.86 -11.14 -8.44
C PRO A 779 -18.20 -10.68 -9.01
N ARG A 780 -19.24 -11.54 -8.98
CA ARG A 780 -20.58 -11.14 -9.45
C ARG A 780 -21.26 -10.17 -8.50
N VAL A 781 -21.21 -10.49 -7.21
CA VAL A 781 -21.76 -9.66 -6.15
C VAL A 781 -20.61 -9.12 -5.30
N ALA A 782 -20.54 -7.80 -5.17
CA ALA A 782 -19.54 -7.15 -4.32
C ALA A 782 -19.82 -7.46 -2.84
N ARG A 783 -18.77 -7.84 -2.11
CA ARG A 783 -18.81 -8.12 -0.66
C ARG A 783 -17.69 -7.38 0.05
N LYS A 784 -17.86 -7.11 1.34
CA LYS A 784 -16.83 -6.50 2.18
C LYS A 784 -15.94 -7.58 2.78
N ALA A 785 -14.71 -7.20 3.14
CA ALA A 785 -13.78 -8.12 3.80
C ALA A 785 -14.31 -8.63 5.16
N THR A 786 -15.16 -7.84 5.83
CA THR A 786 -15.80 -8.18 7.10
C THR A 786 -17.04 -9.08 6.95
N ASP A 787 -17.51 -9.32 5.73
CA ASP A 787 -18.66 -10.20 5.50
C ASP A 787 -18.25 -11.68 5.72
N PRO A 788 -19.18 -12.55 6.16
CA PRO A 788 -18.94 -13.98 6.27
C PRO A 788 -18.46 -14.59 4.95
N ALA A 789 -17.33 -15.32 5.00
CA ALA A 789 -16.74 -15.99 3.86
C ALA A 789 -17.03 -17.48 3.83
N VAL A 790 -17.11 -18.13 4.99
CA VAL A 790 -17.39 -19.56 5.10
C VAL A 790 -17.92 -19.89 6.50
N ILE A 791 -18.76 -20.92 6.58
CA ILE A 791 -19.19 -21.53 7.83
C ILE A 791 -18.60 -22.94 7.89
N LEU A 792 -17.88 -23.23 8.97
CA LEU A 792 -17.29 -24.54 9.25
C LEU A 792 -17.93 -25.13 10.51
N PHE A 793 -18.19 -26.43 10.54
CA PHE A 793 -18.84 -27.06 11.69
C PHE A 793 -17.84 -27.79 12.58
N THR A 794 -17.91 -27.53 13.89
CA THR A 794 -17.14 -28.25 14.91
C THR A 794 -18.10 -29.05 15.78
N SER A 795 -17.70 -30.25 16.22
CA SER A 795 -18.54 -31.15 17.01
C SER A 795 -18.93 -30.60 18.39
N GLY A 796 -18.25 -29.56 18.86
CA GLY A 796 -18.51 -28.95 20.17
C GLY A 796 -18.31 -29.92 21.34
N SER A 797 -18.20 -29.40 22.54
CA SER A 797 -18.21 -30.22 23.76
C SER A 797 -19.61 -30.62 24.24
N GLU A 798 -20.65 -30.10 23.57
CA GLU A 798 -22.08 -30.23 23.94
C GLU A 798 -22.79 -31.33 23.11
N GLY A 799 -22.08 -32.00 22.20
CA GLY A 799 -22.62 -33.08 21.35
C GLY A 799 -23.33 -32.60 20.08
N THR A 800 -23.84 -31.36 20.04
CA THR A 800 -24.44 -30.75 18.84
C THR A 800 -23.41 -29.90 18.06
N PRO A 801 -23.32 -30.04 16.71
CA PRO A 801 -22.39 -29.26 15.91
C PRO A 801 -22.65 -27.75 15.96
N LYS A 802 -21.59 -26.96 16.18
CA LYS A 802 -21.62 -25.49 16.15
C LYS A 802 -21.02 -24.97 14.86
N GLY A 803 -21.66 -23.99 14.22
CA GLY A 803 -21.15 -23.33 13.03
C GLY A 803 -20.18 -22.21 13.40
N VAL A 804 -18.91 -22.35 13.06
CA VAL A 804 -17.88 -21.30 13.17
C VAL A 804 -17.94 -20.41 11.95
N VAL A 805 -18.28 -19.12 12.15
CA VAL A 805 -18.39 -18.15 11.06
C VAL A 805 -17.07 -17.41 10.88
N LEU A 806 -16.40 -17.65 9.75
CA LEU A 806 -15.17 -16.95 9.39
C LEU A 806 -15.45 -15.90 8.32
N THR A 807 -15.00 -14.67 8.54
CA THR A 807 -15.05 -13.59 7.54
C THR A 807 -13.92 -13.73 6.53
N HIS A 808 -14.01 -13.01 5.41
CA HIS A 808 -12.93 -13.00 4.43
C HIS A 808 -11.63 -12.47 5.04
N ARG A 809 -11.73 -11.42 5.86
CA ARG A 809 -10.62 -10.82 6.60
C ARG A 809 -9.98 -11.82 7.55
N ASN A 810 -10.76 -12.68 8.23
CA ASN A 810 -10.18 -13.68 9.14
C ASN A 810 -9.27 -14.67 8.41
N ILE A 811 -9.74 -15.20 7.28
CA ILE A 811 -9.01 -16.17 6.47
C ILE A 811 -7.76 -15.53 5.86
N LEU A 812 -7.90 -14.34 5.28
CA LEU A 812 -6.77 -13.62 4.67
C LEU A 812 -5.75 -13.17 5.72
N ALA A 813 -6.19 -12.79 6.91
CA ALA A 813 -5.29 -12.48 8.02
C ALA A 813 -4.46 -13.70 8.42
N ASN A 814 -5.06 -14.90 8.54
CA ASN A 814 -4.30 -16.09 8.87
C ASN A 814 -3.34 -16.53 7.75
N ALA A 815 -3.74 -16.37 6.49
CA ALA A 815 -2.86 -16.58 5.36
C ALA A 815 -1.66 -15.60 5.35
N ALA A 816 -1.90 -14.32 5.64
CA ALA A 816 -0.86 -13.30 5.76
C ALA A 816 0.08 -13.55 6.95
N GLN A 817 -0.45 -14.00 8.09
CA GLN A 817 0.33 -14.42 9.25
C GLN A 817 1.30 -15.55 8.89
N ALA A 818 0.81 -16.61 8.24
CA ALA A 818 1.66 -17.71 7.80
C ALA A 818 2.73 -17.25 6.78
N ALA A 819 2.35 -16.45 5.77
CA ALA A 819 3.26 -15.93 4.75
C ALA A 819 4.31 -14.94 5.31
N SER A 820 4.11 -14.38 6.49
CA SER A 820 5.10 -13.53 7.18
C SER A 820 6.22 -14.31 7.87
N ARG A 821 6.09 -15.64 7.95
CA ARG A 821 7.04 -16.55 8.62
C ARG A 821 7.55 -17.67 7.74
N ILE A 822 6.78 -18.08 6.74
CA ILE A 822 7.11 -19.14 5.79
C ILE A 822 7.12 -18.55 4.37
N ASP A 823 8.12 -18.91 3.58
CA ASP A 823 8.33 -18.38 2.23
C ASP A 823 7.56 -19.17 1.16
N PHE A 824 6.25 -18.96 1.06
CA PHE A 824 5.44 -19.55 -0.03
C PHE A 824 5.68 -18.85 -1.37
N HIS A 825 6.02 -19.61 -2.42
CA HIS A 825 6.23 -19.04 -3.76
C HIS A 825 5.70 -19.96 -4.88
N SER A 826 5.52 -19.40 -6.08
CA SER A 826 4.93 -20.13 -7.23
C SER A 826 5.77 -21.27 -7.81
N GLY A 827 6.95 -21.54 -7.25
CA GLY A 827 7.74 -22.74 -7.54
C GLY A 827 7.38 -23.92 -6.61
N ASP A 828 6.58 -23.67 -5.58
CA ASP A 828 6.01 -24.71 -4.73
C ASP A 828 4.84 -25.43 -5.38
N LYS A 829 4.45 -26.56 -4.79
CA LYS A 829 3.16 -27.18 -5.01
C LYS A 829 2.68 -27.82 -3.70
N VAL A 830 1.48 -27.47 -3.28
CA VAL A 830 0.83 -28.05 -2.09
C VAL A 830 0.14 -29.35 -2.48
N PHE A 831 0.41 -30.44 -1.77
CA PHE A 831 -0.42 -31.65 -1.81
C PHE A 831 -1.49 -31.54 -0.71
N ASN A 832 -2.72 -31.21 -1.10
CA ASN A 832 -3.82 -31.06 -0.16
C ASN A 832 -4.68 -32.33 -0.09
N VAL A 833 -4.36 -33.16 0.89
CA VAL A 833 -5.11 -34.37 1.24
C VAL A 833 -6.05 -34.16 2.42
N LEU A 834 -5.96 -33.01 3.11
CA LEU A 834 -6.78 -32.70 4.27
C LEU A 834 -8.16 -32.22 3.83
N PRO A 835 -9.26 -32.73 4.40
CA PRO A 835 -10.59 -32.38 3.92
C PRO A 835 -10.86 -30.87 3.96
N ILE A 836 -11.35 -30.32 2.85
CA ILE A 836 -11.67 -28.88 2.72
C ILE A 836 -12.88 -28.43 3.54
N PHE A 837 -13.63 -29.34 4.15
CA PHE A 837 -14.65 -29.00 5.16
C PHE A 837 -14.06 -28.78 6.56
N HIS A 838 -12.75 -29.00 6.73
CA HIS A 838 -11.99 -28.59 7.90
C HIS A 838 -11.14 -27.36 7.60
N SER A 839 -11.00 -26.45 8.57
CA SER A 839 -10.22 -25.21 8.42
C SER A 839 -8.76 -25.44 8.02
N PHE A 840 -8.16 -26.56 8.42
CA PHE A 840 -6.78 -26.87 8.06
C PHE A 840 -6.64 -27.18 6.56
N GLY A 841 -7.52 -28.03 6.01
CA GLY A 841 -7.56 -28.31 4.57
C GLY A 841 -8.09 -27.14 3.73
N LEU A 842 -9.02 -26.36 4.28
CA LEU A 842 -9.56 -25.18 3.60
C LEU A 842 -8.58 -24.01 3.58
N THR A 843 -8.23 -23.45 4.74
CA THR A 843 -7.42 -22.23 4.78
C THR A 843 -5.98 -22.51 4.41
N ALA A 844 -5.30 -23.43 5.12
CA ALA A 844 -3.88 -23.70 4.88
C ALA A 844 -3.65 -24.51 3.59
N GLY A 845 -4.48 -25.53 3.35
CA GLY A 845 -4.35 -26.42 2.20
C GLY A 845 -4.88 -25.86 0.87
N THR A 846 -5.78 -24.86 0.89
CA THR A 846 -6.45 -24.36 -0.32
C THR A 846 -6.39 -22.85 -0.49
N VAL A 847 -6.86 -22.07 0.48
CA VAL A 847 -6.96 -20.61 0.31
C VAL A 847 -5.57 -19.95 0.32
N LEU A 848 -4.74 -20.25 1.32
CA LEU A 848 -3.36 -19.77 1.44
C LEU A 848 -2.55 -20.00 0.15
N PRO A 849 -2.51 -21.21 -0.44
CA PRO A 849 -1.77 -21.42 -1.67
C PRO A 849 -2.35 -20.62 -2.86
N LEU A 850 -3.67 -20.55 -3.01
CA LEU A 850 -4.31 -19.78 -4.09
C LEU A 850 -4.03 -18.27 -4.01
N VAL A 851 -4.02 -17.69 -2.80
CA VAL A 851 -3.71 -16.26 -2.63
C VAL A 851 -2.21 -15.97 -2.70
N SER A 852 -1.35 -16.98 -2.48
CA SER A 852 0.11 -16.86 -2.58
C SER A 852 0.64 -17.15 -3.99
N GLY A 853 -0.17 -17.76 -4.85
CA GLY A 853 0.22 -18.16 -6.20
C GLY A 853 0.86 -19.55 -6.26
N VAL A 854 0.62 -20.38 -5.27
CA VAL A 854 1.12 -21.76 -5.16
C VAL A 854 0.07 -22.73 -5.73
N PRO A 855 0.41 -23.55 -6.73
CA PRO A 855 -0.47 -24.62 -7.21
C PRO A 855 -0.86 -25.63 -6.11
N VAL A 856 -2.10 -26.11 -6.15
CA VAL A 856 -2.62 -27.14 -5.23
C VAL A 856 -2.92 -28.42 -6.00
N TYR A 857 -2.43 -29.56 -5.50
CA TYR A 857 -2.83 -30.89 -5.94
C TYR A 857 -3.81 -31.47 -4.91
N PHE A 858 -5.06 -31.70 -5.31
CA PHE A 858 -6.10 -32.27 -4.45
C PHE A 858 -6.12 -33.80 -4.54
N TYR A 859 -6.30 -34.42 -3.38
CA TYR A 859 -6.59 -35.85 -3.29
C TYR A 859 -7.69 -36.11 -2.23
N PRO A 860 -8.72 -36.93 -2.53
CA PRO A 860 -9.96 -36.99 -1.77
C PRO A 860 -9.86 -37.63 -0.39
N SER A 861 -8.88 -38.49 -0.14
CA SER A 861 -8.79 -39.27 1.10
C SER A 861 -7.37 -39.32 1.67
N PRO A 862 -7.16 -38.88 2.92
CA PRO A 862 -5.87 -39.02 3.60
C PRO A 862 -5.58 -40.45 4.06
N LEU A 863 -6.58 -41.33 4.05
CA LEU A 863 -6.46 -42.70 4.55
C LEU A 863 -5.83 -43.68 3.54
N HIS A 864 -5.62 -43.26 2.30
CA HIS A 864 -5.00 -44.11 1.28
C HIS A 864 -3.47 -44.11 1.43
N TYR A 865 -2.98 -44.73 2.51
CA TYR A 865 -1.58 -44.66 2.94
C TYR A 865 -0.56 -45.14 1.90
N ARG A 866 -0.93 -46.05 1.00
CA ARG A 866 -0.05 -46.52 -0.08
C ARG A 866 0.02 -45.54 -1.26
N ILE A 867 -1.12 -44.95 -1.63
CA ILE A 867 -1.24 -44.12 -2.84
C ILE A 867 -0.72 -42.70 -2.60
N VAL A 868 -0.95 -42.14 -1.41
CA VAL A 868 -0.57 -40.74 -1.12
C VAL A 868 0.93 -40.47 -1.29
N PRO A 869 1.86 -41.29 -0.75
CA PRO A 869 3.30 -41.09 -0.99
C PRO A 869 3.67 -41.10 -2.48
N GLU A 870 3.17 -42.07 -3.24
CA GLU A 870 3.42 -42.18 -4.68
C GLU A 870 2.89 -40.96 -5.46
N LEU A 871 1.72 -40.43 -5.07
CA LEU A 871 1.17 -39.23 -5.70
C LEU A 871 1.93 -37.95 -5.29
N VAL A 872 2.46 -37.88 -4.08
CA VAL A 872 3.36 -36.79 -3.68
C VAL A 872 4.61 -36.78 -4.57
N TYR A 873 5.19 -37.96 -4.81
CA TYR A 873 6.29 -38.13 -5.75
C TYR A 873 5.91 -37.74 -7.18
N ALA A 874 4.83 -38.31 -7.72
CA ALA A 874 4.38 -38.09 -9.10
C ALA A 874 4.00 -36.63 -9.37
N SER A 875 3.38 -35.95 -8.39
CA SER A 875 2.98 -34.56 -8.51
C SER A 875 4.13 -33.57 -8.30
N ASN A 876 5.27 -34.02 -7.76
CA ASN A 876 6.37 -33.18 -7.29
C ASN A 876 5.91 -32.11 -6.28
N ALA A 877 5.09 -32.52 -5.32
CA ALA A 877 4.62 -31.61 -4.29
C ALA A 877 5.75 -31.24 -3.32
N THR A 878 5.91 -29.95 -3.06
CA THR A 878 6.94 -29.42 -2.18
C THR A 878 6.44 -29.18 -0.75
N ILE A 879 5.12 -29.15 -0.56
CA ILE A 879 4.48 -28.88 0.72
C ILE A 879 3.41 -29.94 0.97
N ILE A 880 3.45 -30.56 2.14
CA ILE A 880 2.41 -31.47 2.62
C ILE A 880 1.89 -31.02 3.99
N PHE A 881 0.59 -31.22 4.21
CA PHE A 881 -0.06 -31.02 5.50
C PHE A 881 -0.61 -32.36 5.98
N GLY A 882 -0.43 -32.65 7.27
CA GLY A 882 -0.91 -33.91 7.86
C GLY A 882 -1.17 -33.80 9.36
N THR A 883 -1.64 -34.90 9.92
CA THR A 883 -1.63 -35.15 11.36
C THR A 883 -0.61 -36.26 11.65
N ASP A 884 -0.23 -36.49 12.92
CA ASP A 884 0.67 -37.60 13.28
C ASP A 884 0.20 -38.95 12.73
N THR A 885 -1.10 -39.22 12.84
CA THR A 885 -1.77 -40.43 12.34
C THR A 885 -1.56 -40.60 10.84
N PHE A 886 -1.78 -39.56 10.05
CA PHE A 886 -1.61 -39.63 8.60
C PHE A 886 -0.14 -39.75 8.21
N LEU A 887 0.73 -38.93 8.81
CA LEU A 887 2.16 -38.94 8.53
C LEU A 887 2.80 -40.29 8.92
N SER A 888 2.46 -40.82 10.09
CA SER A 888 2.90 -42.16 10.53
C SER A 888 2.40 -43.25 9.58
N GLY A 889 1.13 -43.18 9.17
CA GLY A 889 0.55 -44.10 8.17
C GLY A 889 1.31 -44.07 6.85
N TYR A 890 1.61 -42.88 6.32
CA TYR A 890 2.41 -42.70 5.10
C TYR A 890 3.83 -43.23 5.27
N ALA A 891 4.47 -42.95 6.41
CA ALA A 891 5.86 -43.36 6.65
C ALA A 891 6.06 -44.88 6.64
N ARG A 892 5.04 -45.64 7.06
CA ARG A 892 5.06 -47.12 7.06
C ARG A 892 5.15 -47.70 5.65
N THR A 893 4.45 -47.10 4.69
CA THR A 893 4.31 -47.63 3.32
C THR A 893 5.22 -46.95 2.31
N ALA A 894 5.57 -45.67 2.53
CA ALA A 894 6.33 -44.87 1.59
C ALA A 894 7.74 -45.43 1.36
N HIS A 895 8.18 -45.40 0.11
CA HIS A 895 9.58 -45.57 -0.25
C HIS A 895 10.39 -44.35 0.25
N PRO A 896 11.65 -44.51 0.71
CA PRO A 896 12.50 -43.41 1.17
C PRO A 896 12.61 -42.22 0.19
N TYR A 897 12.35 -42.45 -1.10
CA TYR A 897 12.43 -41.43 -2.14
C TYR A 897 11.11 -40.71 -2.46
N ASP A 898 9.97 -41.17 -1.94
CA ASP A 898 8.65 -40.62 -2.32
C ASP A 898 8.50 -39.14 -1.96
N PHE A 899 9.12 -38.72 -0.86
CA PHE A 899 9.05 -37.34 -0.38
C PHE A 899 10.23 -36.46 -0.82
N ARG A 900 11.02 -36.87 -1.81
CA ARG A 900 12.27 -36.18 -2.24
C ARG A 900 12.10 -34.70 -2.61
N SER A 901 10.91 -34.29 -3.04
CA SER A 901 10.62 -32.90 -3.46
C SER A 901 10.03 -32.05 -2.34
N VAL A 902 9.59 -32.68 -1.24
CA VAL A 902 8.99 -32.00 -0.11
C VAL A 902 10.06 -31.20 0.60
N ARG A 903 9.82 -29.90 0.79
CA ARG A 903 10.65 -29.03 1.64
C ARG A 903 9.95 -28.68 2.96
N TYR A 904 8.62 -28.69 2.99
CA TYR A 904 7.83 -28.41 4.19
C TYR A 904 6.81 -29.51 4.46
N CYS A 905 6.96 -30.15 5.63
CA CYS A 905 6.00 -31.09 6.19
C CYS A 905 5.39 -30.45 7.44
N PHE A 906 4.17 -29.93 7.31
CA PHE A 906 3.46 -29.31 8.44
C PHE A 906 2.55 -30.34 9.10
N SER A 907 2.61 -30.42 10.42
CA SER A 907 1.71 -31.27 11.21
C SER A 907 0.89 -30.44 12.19
N GLY A 908 -0.38 -30.79 12.37
CA GLY A 908 -1.26 -30.14 13.33
C GLY A 908 -2.47 -30.99 13.68
N ALA A 909 -3.40 -30.41 14.43
CA ALA A 909 -4.63 -31.03 14.93
C ALA A 909 -4.46 -32.18 15.94
N GLU A 910 -3.24 -32.71 16.14
CA GLU A 910 -2.84 -33.61 17.22
C GLU A 910 -1.33 -33.51 17.50
N PRO A 911 -0.86 -33.89 18.70
CA PRO A 911 0.57 -33.94 19.00
C PRO A 911 1.30 -34.96 18.13
N VAL A 912 2.49 -34.60 17.65
CA VAL A 912 3.33 -35.54 16.88
C VAL A 912 4.19 -36.38 17.80
N LYS A 913 4.19 -37.69 17.57
CA LYS A 913 5.00 -38.65 18.33
C LYS A 913 6.48 -38.50 17.98
N ALA A 914 7.34 -38.72 18.97
CA ALA A 914 8.80 -38.69 18.77
C ALA A 914 9.23 -39.68 17.67
N SER A 915 8.66 -40.89 17.66
CA SER A 915 8.91 -41.90 16.64
C SER A 915 8.56 -41.46 15.22
N THR A 916 7.47 -40.71 15.04
CA THR A 916 7.08 -40.17 13.73
C THR A 916 8.10 -39.12 13.27
N ARG A 917 8.55 -38.24 14.16
CA ARG A 917 9.59 -37.24 13.83
C ARG A 917 10.92 -37.88 13.48
N GLU A 918 11.35 -38.86 14.25
CA GLU A 918 12.57 -39.62 14.03
C GLU A 918 12.50 -40.33 12.67
N THR A 919 11.41 -41.06 12.40
CA THR A 919 11.21 -41.73 11.11
C THR A 919 11.28 -40.74 9.94
N TYR A 920 10.62 -39.59 10.03
CA TYR A 920 10.66 -38.59 8.95
C TYR A 920 12.05 -37.99 8.75
N MET A 921 12.78 -37.75 9.83
CA MET A 921 14.14 -37.23 9.79
C MET A 921 15.10 -38.26 9.17
N GLU A 922 15.07 -39.51 9.65
CA GLU A 922 16.04 -40.53 9.26
C GLU A 922 15.72 -41.15 7.90
N LYS A 923 14.46 -41.50 7.63
CA LYS A 923 14.06 -42.18 6.40
C LYS A 923 13.94 -41.23 5.21
N PHE A 924 13.50 -39.98 5.44
CA PHE A 924 13.20 -39.03 4.36
C PHE A 924 14.04 -37.75 4.39
N GLY A 925 14.81 -37.48 5.46
CA GLY A 925 15.55 -36.23 5.62
C GLY A 925 14.65 -35.02 5.91
N LEU A 926 13.43 -35.24 6.39
CA LEU A 926 12.41 -34.20 6.52
C LEU A 926 12.11 -33.86 7.97
N ARG A 927 12.09 -32.56 8.26
CA ARG A 927 11.63 -32.04 9.55
C ARG A 927 10.12 -31.84 9.52
N ILE A 928 9.44 -32.41 10.51
CA ILE A 928 8.03 -32.10 10.79
C ILE A 928 7.96 -30.78 11.54
N LEU A 929 7.20 -29.83 11.01
CA LEU A 929 6.95 -28.51 11.59
C LEU A 929 5.57 -28.51 12.23
N GLU A 930 5.53 -28.67 13.57
CA GLU A 930 4.29 -28.67 14.33
C GLU A 930 3.64 -27.28 14.30
N GLY A 931 2.32 -27.24 14.13
CA GLY A 931 1.50 -26.07 14.33
C GLY A 931 0.33 -26.36 15.25
N TYR A 932 -0.12 -25.34 15.94
CA TYR A 932 -1.33 -25.36 16.75
C TYR A 932 -2.34 -24.37 16.20
N GLY A 933 -3.61 -24.77 16.24
CA GLY A 933 -4.70 -23.99 15.72
C GLY A 933 -6.05 -24.63 15.99
N VAL A 934 -7.08 -23.79 16.00
CA VAL A 934 -8.48 -24.18 16.12
C VAL A 934 -9.27 -23.56 14.97
N THR A 935 -10.45 -24.09 14.65
CA THR A 935 -11.25 -23.60 13.52
C THR A 935 -11.61 -22.12 13.69
N GLU A 936 -11.82 -21.71 14.93
CA GLU A 936 -12.15 -20.36 15.40
C GLU A 936 -11.05 -19.32 15.15
N THR A 937 -9.83 -19.74 14.78
CA THR A 937 -8.68 -18.86 14.50
C THR A 937 -8.13 -19.01 13.07
N ALA A 938 -8.94 -19.59 12.19
CA ALA A 938 -8.77 -19.69 10.75
C ALA A 938 -7.55 -20.41 10.09
N PRO A 939 -6.90 -21.48 10.61
CA PRO A 939 -6.89 -21.99 11.97
C PRO A 939 -5.63 -21.64 12.78
N VAL A 940 -4.54 -21.20 12.17
CA VAL A 940 -3.21 -21.29 12.78
C VAL A 940 -3.00 -20.23 13.87
N ILE A 941 -2.73 -20.65 15.11
CA ILE A 941 -2.37 -19.79 16.24
C ILE A 941 -0.85 -19.69 16.38
N SER A 942 -0.14 -20.81 16.30
CA SER A 942 1.32 -20.88 16.42
C SER A 942 1.91 -21.93 15.49
N ILE A 943 3.18 -21.75 15.10
CA ILE A 943 3.87 -22.73 14.26
C ILE A 943 5.37 -22.78 14.54
N ASN A 944 5.94 -23.98 14.47
CA ASN A 944 7.37 -24.16 14.28
C ASN A 944 7.74 -23.80 12.84
N THR A 945 8.84 -23.08 12.69
CA THR A 945 9.33 -22.65 11.37
C THR A 945 10.73 -23.22 11.15
N PRO A 946 11.22 -23.28 9.90
CA PRO A 946 12.61 -23.68 9.65
C PRO A 946 13.65 -22.90 10.45
N MET A 947 13.35 -21.63 10.79
CA MET A 947 14.20 -20.71 11.54
C MET A 947 14.04 -20.86 13.06
N TYR A 948 12.82 -21.06 13.53
CA TYR A 948 12.47 -21.24 14.95
C TYR A 948 11.70 -22.55 15.12
N ASN A 949 12.43 -23.63 15.36
CA ASN A 949 11.89 -24.96 15.58
C ASN A 949 12.35 -25.51 16.94
N LYS A 950 11.42 -25.99 17.76
CA LYS A 950 11.72 -26.68 19.02
C LYS A 950 10.81 -27.89 19.18
N SER A 951 11.41 -29.08 19.15
CA SER A 951 10.71 -30.36 19.37
C SER A 951 9.92 -30.35 20.68
N GLY A 952 8.68 -30.86 20.64
CA GLY A 952 7.78 -30.91 21.81
C GLY A 952 7.02 -29.60 22.06
N THR A 953 7.18 -28.60 21.19
CA THR A 953 6.43 -27.35 21.20
C THR A 953 5.65 -27.20 19.90
N VAL A 954 4.64 -26.35 19.88
CA VAL A 954 3.86 -25.99 18.68
C VAL A 954 4.30 -24.64 18.11
N GLY A 955 5.56 -24.27 18.38
CA GLY A 955 6.21 -23.07 17.89
C GLY A 955 5.74 -21.79 18.56
N LYS A 956 5.82 -20.67 17.83
CA LYS A 956 5.53 -19.33 18.36
C LYS A 956 4.20 -18.79 17.86
N ILE A 957 3.49 -18.02 18.69
CA ILE A 957 2.22 -17.36 18.34
C ILE A 957 2.40 -16.44 17.12
N MET A 958 1.43 -16.42 16.20
CA MET A 958 1.47 -15.68 14.95
C MET A 958 1.49 -14.15 15.12
N PRO A 959 2.04 -13.39 14.16
CA PRO A 959 2.03 -11.93 14.18
C PRO A 959 0.61 -11.33 14.26
N GLY A 960 0.46 -10.20 14.94
CA GLY A 960 -0.83 -9.52 15.09
C GLY A 960 -1.86 -10.26 15.98
N MET A 961 -1.45 -11.29 16.72
CA MET A 961 -2.27 -11.92 17.75
C MET A 961 -1.88 -11.45 19.15
N GLU A 962 -2.89 -11.26 20.00
CA GLU A 962 -2.77 -11.09 21.44
C GLU A 962 -3.17 -12.39 22.13
N TYR A 963 -2.56 -12.67 23.28
CA TYR A 963 -2.91 -13.82 24.10
C TYR A 963 -2.94 -13.46 25.58
N ARG A 964 -3.76 -14.17 26.35
CA ARG A 964 -3.74 -14.16 27.82
C ARG A 964 -3.75 -15.61 28.32
N LEU A 965 -3.09 -15.84 29.45
CA LEU A 965 -3.09 -17.13 30.13
C LEU A 965 -3.80 -16.96 31.47
N GLU A 966 -4.88 -17.70 31.68
CA GLU A 966 -5.50 -17.83 33.00
C GLU A 966 -4.85 -19.00 33.74
N PRO A 967 -4.18 -18.77 34.89
CA PRO A 967 -3.48 -19.83 35.61
C PRO A 967 -4.38 -21.02 35.96
N VAL A 968 -3.87 -22.24 35.81
CA VAL A 968 -4.57 -23.46 36.21
C VAL A 968 -3.86 -24.11 37.40
N ILE A 969 -4.58 -24.24 38.52
CA ILE A 969 -4.07 -24.88 39.74
C ILE A 969 -3.68 -26.34 39.43
N GLY A 970 -2.50 -26.77 39.90
CA GLY A 970 -1.96 -28.12 39.68
C GLY A 970 -1.17 -28.30 38.38
N VAL A 971 -1.07 -27.28 37.51
CA VAL A 971 -0.25 -27.32 36.28
C VAL A 971 0.81 -26.22 36.35
N GLU A 972 2.02 -26.55 36.81
CA GLU A 972 3.12 -25.60 36.94
C GLU A 972 3.46 -24.91 35.60
N GLY A 973 3.42 -23.58 35.58
CA GLY A 973 3.63 -22.76 34.37
C GLY A 973 2.56 -22.92 33.29
N GLY A 974 1.47 -23.65 33.55
CA GLY A 974 0.37 -23.88 32.62
C GLY A 974 -0.81 -22.93 32.87
N GLY A 975 -1.34 -22.36 31.80
CA GLY A 975 -2.54 -21.54 31.83
C GLY A 975 -3.50 -21.83 30.68
N ARG A 976 -4.80 -21.63 30.92
CA ARG A 976 -5.84 -21.69 29.89
C ARG A 976 -5.64 -20.54 28.91
N LEU A 977 -5.56 -20.87 27.63
CA LEU A 977 -5.21 -19.92 26.59
C LEU A 977 -6.46 -19.20 26.05
N PHE A 978 -6.42 -17.87 26.10
CA PHE A 978 -7.34 -17.02 25.35
C PHE A 978 -6.57 -16.25 24.30
N VAL A 979 -7.16 -16.10 23.12
CA VAL A 979 -6.55 -15.41 21.99
C VAL A 979 -7.47 -14.35 21.40
N ARG A 980 -6.88 -13.26 20.92
CA ARG A 980 -7.56 -12.20 20.18
C ARG A 980 -6.70 -11.81 18.98
N GLY A 981 -7.31 -11.53 17.84
CA GLY A 981 -6.58 -11.14 16.65
C GLY A 981 -7.45 -11.08 15.41
N PRO A 982 -6.91 -10.58 14.28
CA PRO A 982 -7.67 -10.42 13.06
C PRO A 982 -8.11 -11.74 12.41
N ASN A 983 -7.47 -12.86 12.77
CA ASN A 983 -7.83 -14.21 12.32
C ASN A 983 -8.90 -14.91 13.18
N VAL A 984 -9.33 -14.30 14.28
CA VAL A 984 -10.36 -14.86 15.17
C VAL A 984 -11.75 -14.69 14.52
N MET A 985 -12.56 -15.74 14.57
CA MET A 985 -13.90 -15.84 13.98
C MET A 985 -14.85 -14.70 14.38
N ALA A 986 -15.90 -14.50 13.59
CA ALA A 986 -16.95 -13.54 13.93
C ALA A 986 -17.86 -14.00 15.08
N GLY A 987 -18.07 -15.31 15.20
CA GLY A 987 -18.96 -15.89 16.21
C GLY A 987 -19.44 -17.30 15.84
N TYR A 988 -20.29 -17.86 16.71
CA TYR A 988 -20.91 -19.17 16.52
C TYR A 988 -22.34 -19.08 15.98
N LEU A 989 -22.75 -20.10 15.24
CA LEU A 989 -24.14 -20.41 14.88
C LEU A 989 -24.55 -21.70 15.56
N ARG A 990 -25.77 -21.71 16.08
CA ARG A 990 -26.28 -22.75 16.97
C ARG A 990 -27.65 -23.23 16.50
N ALA A 991 -27.90 -24.53 16.63
CA ALA A 991 -29.17 -25.13 16.21
C ALA A 991 -30.36 -24.66 17.07
N GLU A 992 -30.08 -24.22 18.31
CA GLU A 992 -31.05 -23.68 19.26
C GLU A 992 -31.51 -22.26 18.87
N LYS A 993 -30.66 -21.50 18.17
CA LYS A 993 -30.97 -20.17 17.63
C LYS A 993 -30.54 -20.05 16.16
N PRO A 994 -31.25 -20.74 15.22
CA PRO A 994 -30.87 -20.81 13.80
C PRO A 994 -30.60 -19.46 13.15
N GLY A 995 -29.44 -19.30 12.54
CA GLY A 995 -29.03 -18.11 11.79
C GLY A 995 -28.71 -16.87 12.64
N VAL A 996 -28.75 -16.96 13.97
CA VAL A 996 -28.35 -15.85 14.86
C VAL A 996 -26.88 -16.03 15.23
N LEU A 997 -26.05 -15.06 14.81
CA LEU A 997 -24.61 -15.06 15.14
C LEU A 997 -24.41 -14.70 16.62
N GLU A 998 -23.75 -15.60 17.36
CA GLU A 998 -23.31 -15.39 18.74
C GLU A 998 -21.86 -14.87 18.74
N PRO A 999 -21.63 -13.56 18.93
CA PRO A 999 -20.28 -12.99 18.91
C PRO A 999 -19.47 -13.39 20.15
N LEU A 1000 -18.15 -13.25 20.07
CA LEU A 1000 -17.25 -13.46 21.19
C LEU A 1000 -17.34 -12.33 22.22
N GLN A 1001 -17.20 -12.67 23.51
CA GLN A 1001 -17.11 -11.69 24.59
C GLN A 1001 -15.79 -10.91 24.48
N ASP A 1002 -15.88 -9.59 24.37
CA ASP A 1002 -14.74 -8.65 24.25
C ASP A 1002 -13.73 -9.01 23.13
N GLY A 1003 -14.16 -9.79 22.14
CA GLY A 1003 -13.33 -10.29 21.05
C GLY A 1003 -12.33 -11.39 21.44
N TRP A 1004 -12.37 -11.90 22.67
CA TRP A 1004 -11.50 -12.98 23.13
C TRP A 1004 -12.12 -14.34 22.85
N HIS A 1005 -11.34 -15.23 22.23
CA HIS A 1005 -11.70 -16.63 22.07
C HIS A 1005 -10.97 -17.47 23.11
N ASP A 1006 -11.75 -18.20 23.91
CA ASP A 1006 -11.28 -19.27 24.79
C ASP A 1006 -11.03 -20.54 23.98
N THR A 1007 -9.77 -20.94 23.84
CA THR A 1007 -9.43 -22.13 23.05
C THR A 1007 -9.80 -23.43 23.76
N GLY A 1008 -10.04 -23.39 25.07
CA GLY A 1008 -10.24 -24.57 25.91
C GLY A 1008 -8.97 -25.41 26.13
N ASP A 1009 -7.82 -24.98 25.60
CA ASP A 1009 -6.53 -25.66 25.73
C ASP A 1009 -5.68 -24.99 26.83
N ILE A 1010 -4.91 -25.81 27.55
CA ILE A 1010 -3.96 -25.39 28.58
C ILE A 1010 -2.58 -25.46 27.98
N VAL A 1011 -1.84 -24.35 28.05
CA VAL A 1011 -0.52 -24.20 27.45
C VAL A 1011 0.48 -23.59 28.43
N SER A 1012 1.76 -23.83 28.19
CA SER A 1012 2.86 -23.08 28.81
C SER A 1012 3.66 -22.37 27.71
N ILE A 1013 4.10 -21.14 27.96
CA ILE A 1013 4.92 -20.36 27.01
C ILE A 1013 6.26 -20.07 27.68
N ASP A 1014 7.36 -20.44 27.03
CA ASP A 1014 8.70 -20.21 27.57
C ASP A 1014 9.24 -18.80 27.27
N ASP A 1015 10.37 -18.42 27.88
CA ASP A 1015 11.01 -17.09 27.70
C ASP A 1015 11.39 -16.79 26.23
N ALA A 1016 11.55 -17.83 25.40
CA ALA A 1016 11.82 -17.68 23.98
C ALA A 1016 10.54 -17.56 23.14
N GLY A 1017 9.36 -17.66 23.76
CA GLY A 1017 8.05 -17.55 23.15
C GLY A 1017 7.52 -18.83 22.50
N PHE A 1018 8.11 -19.99 22.80
CA PHE A 1018 7.60 -21.28 22.32
C PHE A 1018 6.44 -21.76 23.18
N VAL A 1019 5.37 -22.22 22.53
CA VAL A 1019 4.15 -22.71 23.15
C VAL A 1019 4.21 -24.24 23.25
N SER A 1020 3.94 -24.79 24.43
CA SER A 1020 3.75 -26.23 24.64
C SER A 1020 2.32 -26.51 25.10
N ILE A 1021 1.63 -27.44 24.45
CA ILE A 1021 0.29 -27.88 24.83
C ILE A 1021 0.41 -28.87 26.00
N ARG A 1022 -0.28 -28.58 27.11
CA ARG A 1022 -0.31 -29.42 28.32
C ARG A 1022 -1.55 -30.32 28.38
N GLY A 1023 -2.62 -29.92 27.70
CA GLY A 1023 -3.85 -30.70 27.55
C GLY A 1023 -5.04 -29.81 27.25
N ARG A 1024 -6.24 -30.41 27.19
CA ARG A 1024 -7.52 -29.69 27.10
C ARG A 1024 -8.16 -29.59 28.46
N ALA A 1025 -8.69 -28.43 28.84
CA ALA A 1025 -9.32 -28.22 30.15
C ALA A 1025 -10.39 -29.28 30.50
N LYS A 1026 -11.16 -29.76 29.51
CA LYS A 1026 -12.17 -30.83 29.68
C LYS A 1026 -11.62 -32.25 29.74
N ARG A 1027 -10.34 -32.44 29.38
CA ARG A 1027 -9.61 -33.71 29.41
C ARG A 1027 -8.58 -33.70 30.55
N PHE A 1028 -8.91 -33.01 31.63
CA PHE A 1028 -8.29 -33.14 32.92
C PHE A 1028 -9.30 -33.78 33.88
N ALA A 1029 -8.87 -34.81 34.58
CA ALA A 1029 -9.62 -35.36 35.70
C ALA A 1029 -9.35 -34.52 36.94
N LYS A 1030 -10.38 -34.25 37.74
CA LYS A 1030 -10.24 -33.65 39.07
C LYS A 1030 -10.20 -34.75 40.11
N ILE A 1031 -8.99 -35.15 40.52
CA ILE A 1031 -8.79 -36.27 41.44
C ILE A 1031 -8.17 -35.72 42.72
N GLY A 1032 -8.96 -35.67 43.79
CA GLY A 1032 -8.51 -35.17 45.09
C GLY A 1032 -8.09 -33.70 45.08
N GLY A 1033 -8.72 -32.87 44.23
CA GLY A 1033 -8.42 -31.44 44.09
C GLY A 1033 -7.33 -31.09 43.06
N GLU A 1034 -6.55 -32.09 42.61
CA GLU A 1034 -5.53 -31.93 41.58
C GLU A 1034 -6.10 -32.16 40.17
N MET A 1035 -5.58 -31.40 39.20
CA MET A 1035 -5.94 -31.52 37.78
C MET A 1035 -4.98 -32.49 37.08
N ILE A 1036 -5.45 -33.70 36.79
CA ILE A 1036 -4.66 -34.76 36.14
C ILE A 1036 -4.96 -34.82 34.64
N SER A 1037 -3.95 -34.58 33.79
CA SER A 1037 -4.10 -34.64 32.33
C SER A 1037 -4.32 -36.06 31.84
N LEU A 1038 -5.49 -36.34 31.25
CA LEU A 1038 -5.80 -37.65 30.66
C LEU A 1038 -4.85 -38.00 29.51
N ALA A 1039 -4.47 -37.00 28.72
CA ALA A 1039 -3.54 -37.16 27.61
C ALA A 1039 -2.12 -37.53 28.07
N ALA A 1040 -1.69 -37.05 29.25
CA ALA A 1040 -0.40 -37.45 29.81
C ALA A 1040 -0.40 -38.93 30.23
N VAL A 1041 -1.52 -39.42 30.76
CA VAL A 1041 -1.70 -40.84 31.11
C VAL A 1041 -1.74 -41.72 29.85
N GLU A 1042 -2.41 -41.26 28.79
CA GLU A 1042 -2.42 -41.93 27.49
C GLU A 1042 -1.04 -41.95 26.82
N ALA A 1043 -0.25 -40.89 26.96
CA ALA A 1043 1.12 -40.84 26.44
C ALA A 1043 2.01 -41.88 27.13
N LEU A 1044 1.94 -41.99 28.46
CA LEU A 1044 2.63 -43.05 29.22
C LEU A 1044 2.17 -44.45 28.79
N ALA A 1045 0.87 -44.64 28.55
CA ALA A 1045 0.32 -45.91 28.07
C ALA A 1045 0.87 -46.27 26.68
N GLY A 1046 0.95 -45.27 25.78
CA GLY A 1046 1.47 -45.45 24.43
C GLY A 1046 2.98 -45.71 24.38
N GLU A 1047 3.75 -45.23 25.37
CA GLU A 1047 5.16 -45.55 25.52
C GLU A 1047 5.39 -46.96 26.09
N LEU A 1048 4.55 -47.36 27.05
CA LEU A 1048 4.61 -48.70 27.65
C LEU A 1048 4.17 -49.79 26.67
N TRP A 1049 2.96 -49.65 26.10
CA TRP A 1049 2.38 -50.63 25.18
C TRP A 1049 2.47 -50.13 23.74
N LYS A 1050 3.70 -50.08 23.22
CA LYS A 1050 3.99 -49.60 21.87
C LYS A 1050 3.22 -50.40 20.82
N GLY A 1051 2.50 -49.69 19.95
CA GLY A 1051 1.76 -50.30 18.85
C GLY A 1051 0.29 -50.61 19.16
N SER A 1052 -0.15 -50.52 20.42
CA SER A 1052 -1.55 -50.71 20.81
C SER A 1052 -2.23 -49.38 21.11
N LEU A 1053 -3.47 -49.19 20.63
CA LEU A 1053 -4.23 -47.98 20.93
C LEU A 1053 -4.69 -48.01 22.40
N SER A 1054 -4.54 -46.89 23.09
CA SER A 1054 -4.93 -46.74 24.50
C SER A 1054 -5.66 -45.41 24.72
N ALA A 1055 -6.70 -45.41 25.54
CA ALA A 1055 -7.52 -44.22 25.82
C ALA A 1055 -7.97 -44.19 27.29
N VAL A 1056 -8.02 -43.00 27.89
CA VAL A 1056 -8.46 -42.84 29.29
C VAL A 1056 -9.80 -42.10 29.34
N ALA A 1057 -10.72 -42.61 30.16
CA ALA A 1057 -11.94 -41.92 30.57
C ALA A 1057 -11.96 -41.66 32.08
N THR A 1058 -12.75 -40.66 32.48
CA THR A 1058 -13.05 -40.39 33.89
C THR A 1058 -14.40 -40.98 34.28
N VAL A 1059 -14.45 -41.54 35.48
CA VAL A 1059 -15.66 -42.05 36.11
C VAL A 1059 -15.79 -41.38 37.49
N PRO A 1060 -17.00 -41.00 37.93
CA PRO A 1060 -17.19 -40.48 39.28
C PRO A 1060 -16.67 -41.44 40.35
N ASP A 1061 -15.99 -40.89 41.36
CA ASP A 1061 -15.46 -41.62 42.52
C ASP A 1061 -15.92 -40.94 43.82
N PRO A 1062 -16.63 -41.63 44.73
CA PRO A 1062 -17.17 -41.04 45.95
C PRO A 1062 -16.13 -40.43 46.91
N ARG A 1063 -14.87 -40.85 46.83
CA ARG A 1063 -13.79 -40.41 47.74
C ARG A 1063 -12.92 -39.33 47.11
N LYS A 1064 -12.61 -39.46 45.82
CA LYS A 1064 -11.66 -38.59 45.11
C LYS A 1064 -12.32 -37.61 44.14
N GLY A 1065 -13.64 -37.62 44.04
CA GLY A 1065 -14.41 -36.88 43.03
C GLY A 1065 -14.48 -37.65 41.72
N GLU A 1066 -13.33 -37.91 41.11
CA GLU A 1066 -13.19 -38.72 39.90
C GLU A 1066 -12.10 -39.79 40.04
N LYS A 1067 -12.20 -40.86 39.26
CA LYS A 1067 -11.15 -41.86 39.05
C LYS A 1067 -10.91 -42.09 37.56
N LEU A 1068 -9.70 -42.52 37.22
CA LEU A 1068 -9.28 -42.83 35.85
C LEU A 1068 -9.52 -44.31 35.50
N VAL A 1069 -10.09 -44.58 34.34
CA VAL A 1069 -10.16 -45.91 33.74
C VAL A 1069 -9.47 -45.87 32.37
N LEU A 1070 -8.40 -46.65 32.22
CA LEU A 1070 -7.65 -46.79 30.97
C LEU A 1070 -8.18 -48.00 30.21
N ILE A 1071 -8.55 -47.83 28.95
CA ILE A 1071 -8.84 -48.93 28.03
C ILE A 1071 -7.69 -49.07 27.03
N THR A 1072 -7.36 -50.30 26.61
CA THR A 1072 -6.26 -50.55 25.69
C THR A 1072 -6.48 -51.80 24.84
N GLU A 1073 -5.93 -51.80 23.63
CA GLU A 1073 -5.88 -52.98 22.73
C GLU A 1073 -4.70 -53.91 23.03
N ALA A 1074 -3.88 -53.60 24.04
CA ALA A 1074 -2.76 -54.43 24.45
C ALA A 1074 -3.27 -55.67 25.22
N GLU A 1075 -3.23 -56.85 24.59
CA GLU A 1075 -3.84 -58.10 25.09
C GLU A 1075 -3.43 -58.51 26.50
N LYS A 1076 -2.21 -58.16 26.93
CA LYS A 1076 -1.64 -58.54 28.24
C LYS A 1076 -1.47 -57.36 29.20
N ALA A 1077 -2.05 -56.21 28.90
CA ALA A 1077 -1.88 -55.00 29.69
C ALA A 1077 -2.44 -55.17 31.11
N THR A 1078 -1.63 -54.83 32.12
CA THR A 1078 -2.07 -54.84 33.52
C THR A 1078 -1.84 -53.49 34.19
N ARG A 1079 -2.67 -53.19 35.20
CA ARG A 1079 -2.49 -51.99 36.03
C ARG A 1079 -1.14 -51.99 36.77
N ALA A 1080 -0.67 -53.14 37.23
CA ALA A 1080 0.59 -53.25 37.96
C ALA A 1080 1.79 -52.87 37.07
N GLU A 1081 1.78 -53.32 35.82
CA GLU A 1081 2.77 -52.96 34.81
C GLU A 1081 2.74 -51.45 34.51
N PHE A 1082 1.55 -50.88 34.32
CA PHE A 1082 1.41 -49.43 34.11
C PHE A 1082 1.94 -48.62 35.31
N LEU A 1083 1.59 -49.03 36.53
CA LEU A 1083 2.04 -48.37 37.76
C LEU A 1083 3.57 -48.35 37.88
N ALA A 1084 4.22 -49.50 37.64
CA ALA A 1084 5.68 -49.60 37.70
C ALA A 1084 6.35 -48.68 36.67
N PHE A 1085 5.85 -48.68 35.44
CA PHE A 1085 6.36 -47.83 34.36
C PHE A 1085 6.13 -46.34 34.63
N ALA A 1086 4.93 -45.95 35.06
CA ALA A 1086 4.58 -44.56 35.34
C ALA A 1086 5.46 -43.98 36.47
N LYS A 1087 5.70 -44.74 37.54
CA LYS A 1087 6.61 -44.34 38.63
C LYS A 1087 8.05 -44.19 38.16
N ALA A 1088 8.54 -45.13 37.35
CA ALA A 1088 9.89 -45.05 36.80
C ALA A 1088 10.11 -43.80 35.91
N ASN A 1089 9.05 -43.29 35.29
CA ASN A 1089 9.05 -42.08 34.47
C ASN A 1089 8.63 -40.81 35.22
N GLY A 1090 8.60 -40.85 36.57
CA GLY A 1090 8.34 -39.68 37.41
C GLY A 1090 6.90 -39.19 37.43
N ALA A 1091 5.93 -40.02 37.02
CA ALA A 1091 4.51 -39.68 37.10
C ALA A 1091 4.01 -39.66 38.55
N MET A 1092 3.08 -38.75 38.86
CA MET A 1092 2.44 -38.68 40.18
C MET A 1092 1.56 -39.91 40.43
N ASP A 1093 1.41 -40.34 41.68
CA ASP A 1093 0.55 -41.48 42.04
C ASP A 1093 -0.91 -41.32 41.57
N LEU A 1094 -1.40 -40.07 41.49
CA LEU A 1094 -2.74 -39.73 40.99
C LEU A 1094 -2.90 -39.90 39.47
N MET A 1095 -1.81 -40.01 38.72
CA MET A 1095 -1.82 -40.29 37.26
C MET A 1095 -2.04 -41.76 36.95
N VAL A 1096 -1.89 -42.66 37.93
CA VAL A 1096 -2.04 -44.09 37.73
C VAL A 1096 -3.54 -44.43 37.65
N PRO A 1097 -4.02 -45.04 36.54
CA PRO A 1097 -5.40 -45.45 36.41
C PRO A 1097 -5.87 -46.32 37.58
N ALA A 1098 -7.11 -46.12 38.03
CA ALA A 1098 -7.72 -47.00 39.02
C ALA A 1098 -7.96 -48.40 38.42
N GLU A 1099 -8.25 -48.45 37.11
CA GLU A 1099 -8.51 -49.66 36.35
C GLU A 1099 -7.81 -49.60 34.98
N VAL A 1100 -7.32 -50.74 34.50
CA VAL A 1100 -6.86 -50.96 33.12
C VAL A 1100 -7.71 -52.08 32.53
N ARG A 1101 -8.41 -51.81 31.42
CA ARG A 1101 -9.31 -52.78 30.77
C ARG A 1101 -8.81 -53.07 29.35
N VAL A 1102 -8.65 -54.34 29.03
CA VAL A 1102 -8.30 -54.79 27.68
C VAL A 1102 -9.58 -54.86 26.84
N VAL A 1103 -9.56 -54.25 25.64
CA VAL A 1103 -10.68 -54.24 24.70
C VAL A 1103 -10.21 -54.70 23.32
N ALA A 1104 -11.10 -55.30 22.52
CA ALA A 1104 -10.75 -55.76 21.18
C ALA A 1104 -10.40 -54.59 20.24
N HIS A 1105 -11.18 -53.51 20.29
CA HIS A 1105 -10.93 -52.29 19.55
C HIS A 1105 -11.28 -51.06 20.41
N VAL A 1106 -10.39 -50.06 20.42
CA VAL A 1106 -10.68 -48.76 21.02
C VAL A 1106 -11.51 -47.94 20.01
N PRO A 1107 -12.65 -47.35 20.42
CA PRO A 1107 -13.50 -46.57 19.52
C PRO A 1107 -12.75 -45.43 18.80
N VAL A 1108 -12.92 -45.33 17.48
CA VAL A 1108 -12.34 -44.28 16.61
C VAL A 1108 -13.37 -43.68 15.65
N LEU A 1109 -13.22 -42.40 15.33
CA LEU A 1109 -14.02 -41.66 14.34
C LEU A 1109 -13.56 -41.99 12.91
N GLY A 1110 -14.39 -41.71 11.90
CA GLY A 1110 -14.05 -41.88 10.48
C GLY A 1110 -12.85 -41.06 9.98
N SER A 1111 -12.37 -40.10 10.78
CA SER A 1111 -11.11 -39.37 10.56
C SER A 1111 -9.86 -40.09 11.08
N GLY A 1112 -10.01 -41.25 11.74
CA GLY A 1112 -8.94 -42.01 12.40
C GLY A 1112 -8.59 -41.55 13.83
N LYS A 1113 -9.35 -40.63 14.42
CA LYS A 1113 -9.11 -40.12 15.80
C LYS A 1113 -9.86 -40.94 16.83
N ILE A 1114 -9.36 -41.05 18.05
CA ILE A 1114 -10.08 -41.71 19.17
C ILE A 1114 -11.43 -41.01 19.40
N ASP A 1115 -12.51 -41.80 19.44
CA ASP A 1115 -13.84 -41.35 19.81
C ASP A 1115 -13.98 -41.38 21.33
N PHE A 1116 -13.58 -40.29 22.01
CA PHE A 1116 -13.65 -40.20 23.46
C PHE A 1116 -15.08 -40.31 24.03
N VAL A 1117 -16.10 -39.99 23.24
CA VAL A 1117 -17.51 -40.18 23.66
C VAL A 1117 -17.83 -41.67 23.66
N GLY A 1118 -17.49 -42.37 22.57
CA GLY A 1118 -17.57 -43.84 22.49
C GLY A 1118 -16.77 -44.54 23.59
N VAL A 1119 -15.54 -44.10 23.87
CA VAL A 1119 -14.70 -44.59 24.97
C VAL A 1119 -15.39 -44.41 26.33
N THR A 1120 -15.97 -43.23 26.58
CA THR A 1120 -16.65 -42.95 27.85
C THR A 1120 -17.90 -43.82 28.02
N ARG A 1121 -18.69 -44.01 26.95
CA ARG A 1121 -19.85 -44.92 26.95
C ARG A 1121 -19.44 -46.37 27.21
N LEU A 1122 -18.38 -46.83 26.55
CA LEU A 1122 -17.83 -48.18 26.73
C LEU A 1122 -17.36 -48.40 28.17
N VAL A 1123 -16.68 -47.42 28.77
CA VAL A 1123 -16.25 -47.49 30.18
C VAL A 1123 -17.44 -47.52 31.15
N ARG A 1124 -18.55 -46.84 30.82
CA ARG A 1124 -19.78 -46.78 31.62
C ARG A 1124 -20.74 -47.97 31.41
N GLY A 1125 -20.48 -48.84 30.44
CA GLY A 1125 -21.34 -49.98 30.13
C GLY A 1125 -22.61 -49.64 29.34
N GLU A 1126 -22.63 -48.50 28.66
CA GLU A 1126 -23.74 -48.10 27.77
C GLU A 1126 -23.58 -48.80 26.40
N ALA A 1127 -24.67 -49.33 25.83
CA ALA A 1127 -24.63 -50.09 24.58
C ALA A 1127 -24.10 -49.24 23.40
N LEU A 1128 -23.11 -49.77 22.68
CA LEU A 1128 -22.62 -49.19 21.43
C LEU A 1128 -23.59 -49.58 20.30
N GLU A 1129 -24.21 -48.62 19.63
CA GLU A 1129 -24.88 -48.87 18.35
C GLU A 1129 -23.82 -49.29 17.33
N THR A 1130 -23.74 -50.59 17.05
CA THR A 1130 -22.80 -51.17 16.08
C THR A 1130 -23.18 -50.76 14.65
N ALA A 1131 -22.58 -49.70 14.13
CA ALA A 1131 -22.45 -49.51 12.70
C ALA A 1131 -21.31 -50.42 12.20
N LYS A 1132 -21.66 -51.58 11.65
CA LYS A 1132 -20.71 -52.47 10.96
C LYS A 1132 -20.04 -51.70 9.81
N VAL A 1133 -18.76 -51.42 9.94
CA VAL A 1133 -17.87 -51.15 8.80
C VAL A 1133 -16.79 -52.22 8.82
N GLU A 1134 -17.07 -53.33 8.15
CA GLU A 1134 -16.05 -54.33 7.83
C GLU A 1134 -15.01 -53.69 6.90
N ALA A 1135 -13.74 -53.91 7.24
CA ALA A 1135 -12.58 -53.42 6.52
C ALA A 1135 -12.43 -54.12 5.16
N ALA A 1136 -12.38 -53.33 4.09
CA ALA A 1136 -11.74 -53.64 2.81
C ALA A 1136 -11.17 -52.34 2.21
#